data_AF-A0A0F9G4X9-F1
#
_entry.id   AF-A0A0F9G4X9-F1
#
_cell.length_a   1.000
_cell.length_b   1.000
_cell.length_c   1.000
_cell.angle_alpha   90.00
_cell.angle_beta   90.00
_cell.angle_gamma   90.00
#
_symmetry.space_group_name_H-M   'P 1'
#
loop_
_entity.id
_entity.type
_entity.pdbx_description
1 polymer ?
#
loop_
_entity_poly.entity_id
_entity_poly.type
_entity_poly.pdbx_seq_one_letter_code
_entity_poly.pdbx_strand_id
1 'polypeptide(L)'
;IRLHTHATQGRLRIVVIIQILTKGDHIMPTRQTIGLVLVGVLLLGMTEVVFGQGLDKITEGFDPGAGKALSLNVEPAKSAETGYLWSGHQGSLWGLAILDGKEYGFGISLDFSGAGKGYDNLNVWTVFNGDYVKDLKSIVFEWDPVSASYNMEVQAVIKDAKNKWFVSDETISDIAGTKQVIDAAKTTWRKLATEPVIGKALDIGPAGRPDLSKVYGGGLATIGIGSGAQTRLDALTFTRKKIDLAEEKKKNRGKPTPAQISYHDDEVMMFVHWGPAAWQGVEYNNHSTPLDQINPTKLDTDQWCQAAKSFGAKRIIHVAKHTGNFLWWNSDISKYGIKHTPYMDGKGDVVDMLATSCHKAGLKYGVYIYAPRTTLETYRKELTEVVSKDVFKKYGPVCEVWFDGGLKGDISDILGKYAPDAILFGGPAGHMNARWPGSESGFSPEPAWQTVMKRPNFGSYTGAHSDPDGNLWIPMEMDTTLLDHYWFWAGNRDHLIKSLDHLMSTYYRSVGRGGVLLLNSTPDTSGLIPESHMKRYKEFGDAIKRLYAGIRGETSGNEKTLVLEFDKPTAVNHIITMEDIKHGHIVRKYEIDGWIDGKWKKLIEGDAIGHKRIDLVETVTVKKLRFRATECVDTPQIRSFAA
;
A
#
# COMPACT_ATOMS: atom_id res chain seq x y z
N ILE A 1 -23.70 -58.99 0.81
CA ILE A 1 -23.58 -58.76 -0.65
C ILE A 1 -24.91 -59.12 -1.28
N ARG A 2 -25.49 -58.24 -2.11
CA ARG A 2 -26.58 -58.59 -3.03
C ARG A 2 -26.07 -58.30 -4.45
N LEU A 3 -26.37 -59.19 -5.38
CA LEU A 3 -26.05 -59.01 -6.80
C LEU A 3 -27.30 -58.53 -7.53
N HIS A 4 -27.18 -57.46 -8.29
CA HIS A 4 -28.21 -56.99 -9.21
C HIS A 4 -27.62 -56.92 -10.61
N THR A 5 -28.28 -57.61 -11.54
CA THR A 5 -27.92 -57.67 -12.96
C THR A 5 -28.95 -56.87 -13.75
N HIS A 6 -28.52 -55.78 -14.40
CA HIS A 6 -29.34 -55.05 -15.36
C HIS A 6 -28.64 -55.07 -16.71
N ALA A 7 -29.35 -55.55 -17.73
CA ALA A 7 -28.85 -55.62 -19.10
C ALA A 7 -29.62 -54.63 -19.97
N THR A 8 -28.89 -53.73 -20.63
CA THR A 8 -29.37 -52.92 -21.75
C THR A 8 -28.23 -52.80 -22.77
N GLN A 9 -28.51 -53.26 -24.00
CA GLN A 9 -27.66 -53.18 -25.19
C GLN A 9 -26.12 -53.28 -24.96
N GLY A 10 -25.64 -54.51 -24.81
CA GLY A 10 -24.25 -54.88 -25.12
C GLY A 10 -23.24 -54.86 -23.97
N ARG A 11 -23.60 -54.44 -22.75
CA ARG A 11 -22.72 -54.58 -21.57
C ARG A 11 -23.46 -55.14 -20.36
N LEU A 12 -22.94 -56.23 -19.80
CA LEU A 12 -23.37 -56.77 -18.52
C LEU A 12 -22.85 -55.87 -17.39
N ARG A 13 -23.73 -55.11 -16.71
CA ARG A 13 -23.38 -54.43 -15.47
C ARG A 13 -23.72 -55.33 -14.28
N ILE A 14 -22.68 -55.82 -13.60
CA ILE A 14 -22.79 -56.46 -12.29
C ILE A 14 -22.55 -55.38 -11.23
N VAL A 15 -23.59 -55.02 -10.47
CA VAL A 15 -23.43 -54.08 -9.35
C VAL A 15 -23.24 -54.89 -8.07
N VAL A 16 -22.03 -54.85 -7.51
CA VAL A 16 -21.68 -55.52 -6.25
C VAL A 16 -21.78 -54.50 -5.11
N ILE A 17 -22.89 -54.52 -4.36
CA ILE A 17 -23.05 -53.65 -3.19
C ILE A 17 -22.44 -54.35 -1.96
N ILE A 18 -21.31 -53.81 -1.49
CA ILE A 18 -20.65 -54.19 -0.24
C ILE A 18 -20.91 -53.09 0.78
N GLN A 19 -21.88 -53.32 1.67
CA GLN A 19 -22.20 -52.40 2.75
C GLN A 19 -21.31 -52.72 3.96
N ILE A 20 -20.27 -51.91 4.18
CA ILE A 20 -19.41 -52.00 5.38
C ILE A 20 -19.96 -51.02 6.41
N LEU A 21 -20.48 -51.54 7.52
CA LEU A 21 -20.94 -50.75 8.66
C LEU A 21 -19.88 -50.80 9.76
N THR A 22 -19.32 -49.64 10.12
CA THR A 22 -18.50 -49.47 11.33
C THR A 22 -19.07 -48.32 12.16
N LYS A 23 -19.04 -48.50 13.49
CA LYS A 23 -19.70 -47.61 14.46
C LYS A 23 -18.79 -47.48 15.69
N GLY A 24 -18.27 -46.27 15.93
CA GLY A 24 -17.32 -45.99 17.02
C GLY A 24 -15.86 -46.09 16.60
N ASP A 25 -15.00 -45.41 17.35
CA ASP A 25 -13.60 -45.15 16.99
C ASP A 25 -12.66 -46.35 17.10
N HIS A 26 -11.63 -46.33 16.24
CA HIS A 26 -10.47 -47.24 16.15
C HIS A 26 -10.74 -48.72 15.81
N ILE A 27 -10.44 -49.09 14.55
CA ILE A 27 -9.51 -50.17 14.10
C ILE A 27 -9.54 -50.23 12.55
N MET A 28 -8.38 -50.34 11.90
CA MET A 28 -8.27 -50.46 10.42
C MET A 28 -8.30 -51.93 9.95
N PRO A 29 -8.96 -52.25 8.82
CA PRO A 29 -8.74 -53.49 8.07
C PRO A 29 -7.55 -53.37 7.11
N THR A 30 -6.68 -54.39 7.03
CA THR A 30 -5.46 -54.38 6.20
C THR A 30 -5.65 -54.95 4.79
N ARG A 31 -4.77 -54.53 3.86
CA ARG A 31 -4.90 -54.70 2.39
C ARG A 31 -5.12 -56.12 1.84
N GLN A 32 -4.83 -57.19 2.58
CA GLN A 32 -4.89 -58.56 2.05
C GLN A 32 -6.32 -59.06 1.77
N THR A 33 -7.33 -58.60 2.50
CA THR A 33 -8.71 -59.09 2.36
C THR A 33 -9.42 -58.60 1.09
N ILE A 34 -8.90 -57.57 0.41
CA ILE A 34 -9.50 -56.98 -0.80
C ILE A 34 -8.90 -57.58 -2.09
N GLY A 35 -7.63 -58.00 -2.06
CA GLY A 35 -6.89 -58.42 -3.27
C GLY A 35 -7.35 -59.73 -3.91
N LEU A 36 -8.01 -60.62 -3.16
CA LEU A 36 -8.38 -61.97 -3.62
C LEU A 36 -9.66 -62.04 -4.47
N VAL A 37 -10.41 -60.94 -4.62
CA VAL A 37 -11.72 -60.93 -5.31
C VAL A 37 -11.65 -60.43 -6.75
N LEU A 38 -10.58 -59.74 -7.15
CA LEU A 38 -10.50 -58.99 -8.42
C LEU A 38 -9.72 -59.70 -9.55
N VAL A 39 -9.00 -60.78 -9.28
CA VAL A 39 -8.08 -61.41 -10.25
C VAL A 39 -8.77 -62.40 -11.22
N GLY A 40 -10.08 -62.66 -11.05
CA GLY A 40 -10.78 -63.76 -11.73
C GLY A 40 -11.50 -63.47 -13.06
N VAL A 41 -11.54 -62.23 -13.56
CA VAL A 41 -12.45 -61.85 -14.67
C VAL A 41 -11.76 -61.00 -15.76
N LEU A 42 -10.63 -61.50 -16.29
CA LEU A 42 -9.96 -60.91 -17.45
C LEU A 42 -9.31 -62.00 -18.31
N LEU A 43 -10.11 -62.64 -19.18
CA LEU A 43 -9.66 -63.53 -20.27
C LEU A 43 -10.81 -63.78 -21.26
N LEU A 44 -10.50 -63.70 -22.57
CA LEU A 44 -11.27 -64.07 -23.79
C LEU A 44 -11.84 -62.92 -24.68
N GLY A 45 -11.20 -62.67 -25.83
CA GLY A 45 -11.90 -62.50 -27.13
C GLY A 45 -12.00 -61.12 -27.82
N MET A 46 -11.03 -60.86 -28.71
CA MET A 46 -11.01 -60.04 -29.97
C MET A 46 -12.36 -59.72 -30.70
N THR A 47 -12.55 -58.71 -31.59
CA THR A 47 -11.64 -57.83 -32.41
C THR A 47 -12.35 -56.55 -32.96
N GLU A 48 -11.58 -55.50 -33.29
CA GLU A 48 -11.77 -54.34 -34.22
C GLU A 48 -13.12 -53.57 -34.42
N VAL A 49 -13.05 -52.22 -34.34
CA VAL A 49 -13.59 -51.22 -35.31
C VAL A 49 -12.80 -49.89 -35.18
N VAL A 50 -12.55 -49.19 -36.29
CA VAL A 50 -11.91 -47.84 -36.43
C VAL A 50 -12.96 -46.70 -36.53
N PHE A 51 -12.68 -45.40 -36.36
CA PHE A 51 -11.44 -44.57 -36.47
C PHE A 51 -11.51 -43.34 -35.52
N GLY A 52 -10.39 -42.63 -35.33
CA GLY A 52 -10.35 -41.25 -34.77
C GLY A 52 -9.46 -41.09 -33.54
N GLN A 53 -8.31 -40.41 -33.68
CA GLN A 53 -7.35 -40.19 -32.58
C GLN A 53 -7.83 -39.10 -31.62
N GLY A 54 -8.71 -39.48 -30.69
CA GLY A 54 -9.09 -38.70 -29.52
C GLY A 54 -8.24 -39.05 -28.29
N LEU A 55 -7.78 -38.02 -27.58
CA LEU A 55 -7.12 -38.11 -26.27
C LEU A 55 -8.17 -38.44 -25.17
N ASP A 56 -8.83 -39.60 -25.29
CA ASP A 56 -9.85 -40.05 -24.35
C ASP A 56 -9.32 -41.13 -23.39
N LYS A 57 -9.56 -40.86 -22.10
CA LYS A 57 -9.22 -41.68 -20.90
C LYS A 57 -7.79 -41.57 -20.36
N ILE A 58 -7.57 -40.52 -19.57
CA ILE A 58 -7.04 -40.76 -18.21
C ILE A 58 -8.24 -41.07 -17.31
N THR A 59 -8.54 -42.36 -17.14
CA THR A 59 -9.44 -42.84 -16.09
C THR A 59 -8.62 -43.62 -15.08
N GLU A 60 -8.85 -43.32 -13.79
CA GLU A 60 -8.18 -43.86 -12.59
C GLU A 60 -6.92 -43.11 -12.10
N GLY A 61 -7.12 -42.28 -11.07
CA GLY A 61 -6.28 -42.35 -9.86
C GLY A 61 -4.88 -41.75 -9.87
N PHE A 62 -4.73 -40.45 -10.15
CA PHE A 62 -3.55 -39.71 -9.67
C PHE A 62 -3.65 -39.49 -8.15
N ASP A 63 -2.99 -40.34 -7.37
CA ASP A 63 -2.76 -40.15 -5.93
C ASP A 63 -1.31 -39.68 -5.71
N PRO A 64 -1.08 -38.38 -5.41
CA PRO A 64 0.26 -37.84 -5.15
C PRO A 64 0.95 -38.49 -3.93
N GLY A 65 0.19 -39.11 -3.02
CA GLY A 65 0.71 -39.70 -1.79
C GLY A 65 1.47 -41.02 -1.98
N ALA A 66 1.40 -41.65 -3.15
CA ALA A 66 1.89 -43.00 -3.38
C ALA A 66 3.24 -43.11 -4.12
N GLY A 67 3.82 -42.00 -4.62
CA GLY A 67 5.16 -41.96 -5.20
C GLY A 67 5.40 -42.85 -6.43
N LYS A 68 4.35 -43.23 -7.17
CA LYS A 68 4.47 -44.05 -8.39
C LYS A 68 4.75 -43.18 -9.62
N ALA A 69 5.82 -43.49 -10.34
CA ALA A 69 6.14 -42.88 -11.62
C ALA A 69 5.14 -43.29 -12.72
N LEU A 70 4.94 -42.40 -13.69
CA LEU A 70 4.10 -42.61 -14.86
C LEU A 70 5.01 -42.85 -16.06
N SER A 71 5.14 -44.11 -16.51
CA SER A 71 5.89 -44.46 -17.71
C SER A 71 4.97 -44.47 -18.93
N LEU A 72 5.12 -43.52 -19.85
CA LEU A 72 4.49 -43.56 -21.16
C LEU A 72 5.32 -44.43 -22.10
N ASN A 73 4.89 -45.68 -22.31
CA ASN A 73 5.37 -46.48 -23.43
C ASN A 73 4.61 -46.06 -24.69
N VAL A 74 5.33 -45.46 -25.64
CA VAL A 74 4.84 -45.23 -27.01
C VAL A 74 5.67 -46.12 -27.93
N GLU A 75 5.04 -47.06 -28.63
CA GLU A 75 5.75 -47.87 -29.63
C GLU A 75 6.10 -47.02 -30.86
N PRO A 76 7.24 -47.27 -31.53
CA PRO A 76 7.63 -46.51 -32.71
C PRO A 76 6.63 -46.68 -33.85
N ALA A 77 5.98 -45.58 -34.26
CA ALA A 77 5.10 -45.59 -35.43
C ALA A 77 5.92 -45.76 -36.71
N LYS A 78 5.72 -46.88 -37.43
CA LYS A 78 6.22 -47.04 -38.80
C LYS A 78 5.31 -46.28 -39.77
N SER A 79 5.86 -45.28 -40.45
CA SER A 79 5.23 -44.75 -41.68
C SER A 79 5.25 -45.83 -42.77
N ALA A 80 4.08 -46.21 -43.27
CA ALA A 80 3.95 -47.18 -44.37
C ALA A 80 4.36 -46.59 -45.74
N GLU A 81 4.55 -45.27 -45.85
CA GLU A 81 4.67 -44.57 -47.14
C GLU A 81 6.07 -44.05 -47.45
N THR A 82 7.02 -44.05 -46.49
CA THR A 82 8.36 -43.46 -46.70
C THR A 82 9.55 -44.38 -46.40
N GLY A 83 9.36 -45.55 -45.79
CA GLY A 83 10.40 -46.57 -45.60
C GLY A 83 11.55 -46.22 -44.63
N TYR A 84 11.57 -45.03 -44.03
CA TYR A 84 12.60 -44.64 -43.06
C TYR A 84 12.29 -45.16 -41.65
N LEU A 85 13.31 -45.76 -41.02
CA LEU A 85 13.32 -46.06 -39.58
C LEU A 85 13.65 -44.78 -38.80
N TRP A 86 12.73 -44.36 -37.94
CA TRP A 86 12.95 -43.26 -37.00
C TRP A 86 13.59 -43.80 -35.71
N SER A 87 14.83 -43.39 -35.44
CA SER A 87 15.51 -43.65 -34.16
C SER A 87 15.54 -42.39 -33.29
N GLY A 88 14.37 -41.96 -32.80
CA GLY A 88 14.30 -40.93 -31.76
C GLY A 88 15.02 -41.42 -30.50
N HIS A 89 15.96 -40.63 -29.97
CA HIS A 89 16.63 -40.94 -28.71
C HIS A 89 15.74 -40.46 -27.55
N GLN A 90 15.42 -41.35 -26.62
CA GLN A 90 14.65 -41.00 -25.42
C GLN A 90 15.58 -40.49 -24.31
N GLY A 91 15.22 -39.36 -23.70
CA GLY A 91 15.86 -38.84 -22.50
C GLY A 91 14.87 -38.79 -21.34
N SER A 92 15.19 -39.42 -20.22
CA SER A 92 14.39 -39.32 -18.99
C SER A 92 15.03 -38.33 -18.03
N LEU A 93 14.34 -37.24 -17.72
CA LEU A 93 14.73 -36.26 -16.71
C LEU A 93 14.03 -36.59 -15.39
N TRP A 94 14.78 -36.61 -14.29
CA TRP A 94 14.26 -36.83 -12.95
C TRP A 94 14.36 -35.52 -12.15
N GLY A 95 13.26 -35.09 -11.55
CA GLY A 95 13.17 -33.86 -10.76
C GLY A 95 12.54 -34.11 -9.40
N LEU A 96 12.72 -33.15 -8.49
CA LEU A 96 12.20 -33.20 -7.13
C LEU A 96 11.40 -31.93 -6.84
N ALA A 97 10.10 -32.07 -6.59
CA ALA A 97 9.23 -30.99 -6.13
C ALA A 97 9.09 -31.09 -4.61
N ILE A 98 9.11 -29.97 -3.89
CA ILE A 98 8.91 -29.96 -2.43
C ILE A 98 7.58 -29.28 -2.13
N LEU A 99 6.64 -30.05 -1.56
CA LEU A 99 5.29 -29.63 -1.21
C LEU A 99 5.09 -29.88 0.29
N ASP A 100 4.62 -28.89 1.05
CA ASP A 100 4.41 -28.94 2.50
C ASP A 100 5.62 -29.42 3.33
N GLY A 101 6.83 -29.28 2.80
CA GLY A 101 8.06 -29.76 3.44
C GLY A 101 8.34 -31.26 3.26
N LYS A 102 7.64 -31.94 2.34
CA LYS A 102 7.97 -33.28 1.85
C LYS A 102 8.48 -33.23 0.41
N GLU A 103 9.37 -34.16 0.09
CA GLU A 103 9.95 -34.33 -1.24
C GLU A 103 9.07 -35.26 -2.09
N TYR A 104 8.79 -34.85 -3.32
CA TYR A 104 8.01 -35.56 -4.33
C TYR A 104 8.83 -35.67 -5.60
N GLY A 105 9.32 -36.88 -5.89
CA GLY A 105 9.96 -37.16 -7.17
C GLY A 105 8.96 -37.06 -8.33
N PHE A 106 9.35 -36.39 -9.41
CA PHE A 106 8.64 -36.40 -10.68
C PHE A 106 9.60 -36.82 -11.80
N GLY A 107 9.09 -37.58 -12.77
CA GLY A 107 9.82 -37.95 -13.98
C GLY A 107 9.22 -37.24 -15.19
N ILE A 108 10.06 -36.72 -16.07
CA ILE A 108 9.68 -36.16 -17.37
C ILE A 108 10.35 -37.01 -18.45
N SER A 109 9.55 -37.57 -19.36
CA SER A 109 10.08 -38.19 -20.57
C SER A 109 10.18 -37.12 -21.66
N LEU A 110 11.36 -36.97 -22.25
CA LEU A 110 11.61 -36.08 -23.37
C LEU A 110 11.57 -36.89 -24.68
N ASP A 111 10.73 -36.44 -25.62
CA ASP A 111 10.71 -36.93 -26.99
C ASP A 111 11.39 -35.93 -27.92
N PHE A 112 12.37 -36.39 -28.70
CA PHE A 112 13.13 -35.59 -29.66
C PHE A 112 12.72 -36.01 -31.08
N SER A 113 11.57 -35.50 -31.54
CA SER A 113 11.01 -35.76 -32.88
C SER A 113 11.31 -34.61 -33.86
N GLY A 114 12.61 -34.37 -34.10
CA GLY A 114 13.10 -33.39 -35.07
C GLY A 114 13.29 -33.98 -36.47
N ALA A 115 12.50 -33.51 -37.46
CA ALA A 115 12.83 -33.73 -38.86
C ALA A 115 14.12 -32.97 -39.22
N GLY A 116 14.96 -33.57 -40.07
CA GLY A 116 16.32 -33.07 -40.32
C GLY A 116 16.39 -31.58 -40.71
N LYS A 117 17.37 -30.87 -40.12
CA LYS A 117 17.67 -29.42 -40.22
C LYS A 117 16.99 -28.50 -39.19
N GLY A 118 17.27 -28.75 -37.91
CA GLY A 118 17.88 -27.71 -37.07
C GLY A 118 16.98 -26.79 -36.25
N TYR A 119 15.73 -27.18 -35.95
CA TYR A 119 14.85 -26.43 -35.06
C TYR A 119 14.07 -27.36 -34.12
N ASP A 120 14.65 -27.68 -32.97
CA ASP A 120 14.01 -28.49 -31.93
C ASP A 120 13.42 -27.59 -30.84
N ASN A 121 12.08 -27.44 -30.82
CA ASN A 121 11.39 -26.68 -29.77
C ASN A 121 11.19 -27.55 -28.53
N LEU A 122 11.97 -27.31 -27.48
CA LEU A 122 11.79 -27.96 -26.18
C LEU A 122 10.59 -27.35 -25.43
N ASN A 123 9.51 -28.13 -25.27
CA ASN A 123 8.34 -27.74 -24.51
C ASN A 123 8.25 -28.55 -23.20
N VAL A 124 8.60 -27.92 -22.08
CA VAL A 124 8.50 -28.53 -20.74
C VAL A 124 7.28 -27.97 -20.01
N TRP A 125 6.41 -28.85 -19.55
CA TRP A 125 5.21 -28.49 -18.77
C TRP A 125 5.21 -29.26 -17.46
N THR A 126 4.83 -28.60 -16.36
CA THR A 126 4.44 -29.27 -15.12
C THR A 126 3.09 -28.70 -14.67
N VAL A 127 2.19 -29.58 -14.23
CA VAL A 127 0.82 -29.20 -13.84
C VAL A 127 0.65 -29.52 -12.36
N PHE A 128 0.76 -28.49 -11.52
CA PHE A 128 0.43 -28.60 -10.10
C PHE A 128 -1.09 -28.43 -9.93
N ASN A 129 -1.73 -29.44 -9.35
CA ASN A 129 -3.19 -29.42 -9.17
C ASN A 129 -3.58 -28.47 -8.02
N GLY A 130 -4.81 -27.94 -8.05
CA GLY A 130 -5.17 -26.62 -7.50
C GLY A 130 -4.92 -26.31 -6.02
N ASP A 131 -4.64 -27.30 -5.16
CA ASP A 131 -4.28 -27.04 -3.76
C ASP A 131 -2.78 -26.83 -3.52
N TYR A 132 -1.92 -27.31 -4.41
CA TYR A 132 -0.45 -27.27 -4.25
C TYR A 132 0.20 -25.94 -4.67
N VAL A 133 -0.57 -25.00 -5.22
CA VAL A 133 -0.06 -23.71 -5.73
C VAL A 133 0.08 -22.65 -4.64
N LYS A 134 -0.63 -22.79 -3.50
CA LYS A 134 -0.69 -21.77 -2.43
C LYS A 134 0.66 -21.48 -1.76
N ASP A 135 1.60 -22.44 -1.80
CA ASP A 135 2.90 -22.38 -1.13
C ASP A 135 4.11 -22.50 -2.09
N LEU A 136 3.89 -22.40 -3.40
CA LEU A 136 4.96 -22.44 -4.42
C LEU A 136 5.81 -21.16 -4.36
N LYS A 137 7.07 -21.28 -3.90
CA LYS A 137 7.93 -20.11 -3.61
C LYS A 137 8.80 -19.62 -4.78
N SER A 138 9.26 -20.55 -5.61
CA SER A 138 10.17 -20.26 -6.73
C SER A 138 10.23 -21.47 -7.66
N ILE A 139 10.39 -21.23 -8.96
CA ILE A 139 10.83 -22.25 -9.91
C ILE A 139 12.26 -21.87 -10.31
N VAL A 140 13.20 -22.80 -10.15
CA VAL A 140 14.63 -22.57 -10.39
C VAL A 140 15.08 -23.52 -11.48
N PHE A 141 15.79 -22.98 -12.46
CA PHE A 141 16.43 -23.74 -13.54
C PHE A 141 17.94 -23.53 -13.42
N GLU A 142 18.71 -24.60 -13.41
CA GLU A 142 20.17 -24.57 -13.51
C GLU A 142 20.61 -25.62 -14.53
N TRP A 143 21.62 -25.29 -15.33
CA TRP A 143 22.31 -26.20 -16.23
C TRP A 143 23.81 -25.88 -16.23
N ASP A 144 24.64 -26.87 -16.55
CA ASP A 144 26.09 -26.72 -16.65
C ASP A 144 26.49 -26.79 -18.15
N PRO A 145 27.09 -25.74 -18.74
CA PRO A 145 27.29 -25.66 -20.18
C PRO A 145 28.54 -26.42 -20.65
N VAL A 146 28.35 -27.44 -21.49
CA VAL A 146 29.39 -27.90 -22.42
C VAL A 146 29.16 -27.27 -23.79
N SER A 147 29.59 -26.01 -23.90
CA SER A 147 29.65 -25.13 -25.10
C SER A 147 28.37 -24.40 -25.56
N ALA A 148 28.50 -23.07 -25.56
CA ALA A 148 27.91 -22.04 -26.46
C ALA A 148 26.37 -21.94 -26.68
N SER A 149 25.81 -20.89 -26.08
CA SER A 149 24.94 -19.88 -26.73
C SER A 149 23.60 -20.33 -27.35
N TYR A 150 22.56 -20.48 -26.53
CA TYR A 150 21.17 -20.58 -26.99
C TYR A 150 20.27 -19.58 -26.26
N ASN A 151 19.65 -18.66 -27.00
CA ASN A 151 18.64 -17.75 -26.44
C ASN A 151 17.33 -18.52 -26.20
N MET A 152 17.19 -19.15 -25.04
CA MET A 152 15.90 -19.61 -24.54
C MET A 152 15.17 -18.44 -23.88
N GLU A 153 13.91 -18.20 -24.25
CA GLU A 153 12.99 -17.36 -23.46
C GLU A 153 12.06 -18.26 -22.64
N VAL A 154 12.08 -18.10 -21.31
CA VAL A 154 11.22 -18.84 -20.38
C VAL A 154 10.23 -17.90 -19.71
N GLN A 155 8.95 -18.30 -19.66
CA GLN A 155 7.89 -17.64 -18.90
C GLN A 155 7.17 -18.65 -18.01
N ALA A 156 6.76 -18.20 -16.83
CA ALA A 156 5.96 -19.00 -15.90
C ALA A 156 4.46 -18.69 -16.08
N VAL A 157 3.61 -19.70 -15.93
CA VAL A 157 2.15 -19.56 -15.93
C VAL A 157 1.58 -20.09 -14.62
N ILE A 158 0.76 -19.30 -13.93
CA ILE A 158 0.16 -19.64 -12.63
C ILE A 158 -1.36 -19.44 -12.65
N LYS A 159 -2.04 -20.05 -11.68
CA LYS A 159 -3.49 -19.94 -11.47
C LYS A 159 -3.77 -19.43 -10.05
N ASP A 160 -4.60 -18.40 -9.91
CA ASP A 160 -4.97 -17.86 -8.60
C ASP A 160 -6.01 -18.71 -7.86
N ALA A 161 -6.23 -18.42 -6.58
CA ALA A 161 -7.24 -19.07 -5.74
C ALA A 161 -8.70 -18.84 -6.20
N LYS A 162 -8.92 -18.08 -7.29
CA LYS A 162 -10.22 -17.83 -7.94
C LYS A 162 -10.25 -18.44 -9.36
N ASN A 163 -9.35 -19.38 -9.66
CA ASN A 163 -9.18 -20.08 -10.94
C ASN A 163 -8.84 -19.19 -12.15
N LYS A 164 -8.31 -17.99 -11.93
CA LYS A 164 -7.87 -17.08 -13.01
C LYS A 164 -6.40 -17.29 -13.31
N TRP A 165 -6.05 -17.25 -14.60
CA TRP A 165 -4.70 -17.51 -15.08
C TRP A 165 -3.87 -16.24 -15.23
N PHE A 166 -2.56 -16.35 -14.98
CA PHE A 166 -1.58 -15.27 -15.09
C PHE A 166 -0.28 -15.81 -15.69
N VAL A 167 0.45 -14.96 -16.42
CA VAL A 167 1.78 -15.22 -16.98
C VAL A 167 2.80 -14.22 -16.45
N SER A 168 4.07 -14.62 -16.30
CA SER A 168 5.15 -13.70 -15.96
C SER A 168 5.41 -12.71 -17.10
N ASP A 169 5.48 -11.42 -16.77
CA ASP A 169 5.89 -10.40 -17.75
C ASP A 169 7.41 -10.38 -18.01
N GLU A 170 8.19 -10.92 -17.08
CA GLU A 170 9.60 -11.19 -17.26
C GLU A 170 9.78 -12.42 -18.17
N THR A 171 10.41 -12.22 -19.33
CA THR A 171 11.15 -13.27 -20.04
C THR A 171 12.58 -13.29 -19.53
N ILE A 172 13.10 -14.48 -19.26
CA ILE A 172 14.53 -14.67 -19.03
C ILE A 172 15.16 -15.08 -20.35
N SER A 173 16.10 -14.28 -20.86
CA SER A 173 16.92 -14.56 -22.05
C SER A 173 18.39 -14.78 -21.67
N ASP A 174 19.04 -15.74 -22.32
CA ASP A 174 20.28 -16.35 -21.82
C ASP A 174 21.57 -15.51 -21.97
N ILE A 175 22.45 -15.63 -20.97
CA ILE A 175 23.89 -15.82 -21.17
C ILE A 175 24.34 -16.96 -20.23
N ALA A 176 24.85 -18.03 -20.84
CA ALA A 176 25.16 -19.31 -20.19
C ALA A 176 25.99 -19.20 -18.90
N GLY A 177 25.68 -20.07 -17.93
CA GLY A 177 26.39 -20.17 -16.65
C GLY A 177 25.85 -19.25 -15.54
N THR A 178 24.69 -18.62 -15.73
CA THR A 178 24.04 -17.78 -14.71
C THR A 178 22.84 -18.48 -14.07
N LYS A 179 22.76 -18.48 -12.74
CA LYS A 179 21.60 -18.99 -11.99
C LYS A 179 20.41 -18.07 -12.19
N GLN A 180 19.39 -18.55 -12.89
CA GLN A 180 18.18 -17.79 -13.22
C GLN A 180 17.02 -18.16 -12.28
N VAL A 181 16.32 -17.15 -11.75
CA VAL A 181 15.25 -17.32 -10.75
C VAL A 181 14.07 -16.43 -11.09
N ILE A 182 12.93 -17.02 -11.42
CA ILE A 182 11.64 -16.31 -11.43
C ILE A 182 11.15 -16.25 -9.98
N ASP A 183 11.41 -15.13 -9.32
CA ASP A 183 10.93 -14.86 -7.97
C ASP A 183 9.47 -14.41 -8.04
N ALA A 184 8.55 -15.35 -7.78
CA ALA A 184 7.12 -15.13 -7.93
C ALA A 184 6.55 -13.96 -7.10
N ALA A 185 7.27 -13.50 -6.06
CA ALA A 185 6.89 -12.34 -5.25
C ALA A 185 7.41 -11.00 -5.79
N LYS A 186 8.37 -11.01 -6.72
CA LYS A 186 8.93 -9.80 -7.38
C LYS A 186 8.50 -9.66 -8.84
N THR A 187 8.35 -10.78 -9.55
CA THR A 187 7.90 -10.82 -10.94
C THR A 187 6.51 -10.20 -11.07
N THR A 188 6.31 -9.38 -12.10
CA THR A 188 4.98 -8.84 -12.43
C THR A 188 4.17 -9.88 -13.21
N TRP A 189 2.90 -10.06 -12.83
CA TRP A 189 2.02 -11.09 -13.36
C TRP A 189 0.87 -10.49 -14.17
N ARG A 190 0.88 -10.72 -15.48
CA ARG A 190 -0.20 -10.30 -16.38
C ARG A 190 -1.30 -11.35 -16.40
N LYS A 191 -2.51 -10.93 -16.03
CA LYS A 191 -3.70 -11.77 -16.07
C LYS A 191 -4.07 -12.12 -17.51
N LEU A 192 -4.27 -13.41 -17.79
CA LEU A 192 -4.79 -13.88 -19.08
C LEU A 192 -6.31 -13.67 -19.17
N ALA A 193 -6.79 -13.31 -20.37
CA ALA A 193 -8.20 -13.04 -20.62
C ALA A 193 -9.05 -14.33 -20.71
N THR A 194 -8.42 -15.44 -21.09
CA THR A 194 -9.01 -16.78 -21.23
C THR A 194 -8.12 -17.81 -20.54
N GLU A 195 -8.65 -19.02 -20.29
CA GLU A 195 -7.83 -20.17 -19.92
C GLU A 195 -6.85 -20.50 -21.07
N PRO A 196 -5.55 -20.71 -20.81
CA PRO A 196 -4.59 -21.07 -21.85
C PRO A 196 -4.94 -22.43 -22.45
N VAL A 197 -4.94 -22.51 -23.79
CA VAL A 197 -5.16 -23.79 -24.50
C VAL A 197 -3.87 -24.61 -24.43
N ILE A 198 -3.85 -25.60 -23.55
CA ILE A 198 -2.71 -26.50 -23.36
C ILE A 198 -2.75 -27.59 -24.45
N GLY A 199 -1.66 -27.73 -25.22
CA GLY A 199 -1.45 -28.91 -26.07
C GLY A 199 -2.03 -28.89 -27.50
N LYS A 200 -2.09 -27.75 -28.18
CA LYS A 200 -2.29 -27.71 -29.64
C LYS A 200 -1.12 -27.01 -30.35
N ALA A 201 -0.70 -27.56 -31.48
CA ALA A 201 0.32 -26.96 -32.34
C ALA A 201 -0.17 -25.66 -32.98
N LEU A 202 0.72 -24.69 -33.11
CA LEU A 202 0.50 -23.45 -33.87
C LEU A 202 0.67 -23.75 -35.37
N ASP A 203 -0.33 -23.40 -36.18
CA ASP A 203 -0.24 -23.50 -37.64
C ASP A 203 0.62 -22.33 -38.18
N ILE A 204 1.76 -22.68 -38.78
CA ILE A 204 2.74 -21.70 -39.25
C ILE A 204 2.52 -21.48 -40.74
N GLY A 205 1.92 -20.34 -41.10
CA GLY A 205 1.66 -19.99 -42.49
C GLY A 205 2.95 -19.98 -43.35
N PRO A 206 2.84 -20.12 -44.69
CA PRO A 206 3.96 -20.40 -45.59
C PRO A 206 5.06 -19.32 -45.68
N ALA A 207 4.89 -18.18 -45.00
CA ALA A 207 5.89 -17.13 -44.86
C ALA A 207 6.72 -17.20 -43.57
N GLY A 208 6.57 -18.26 -42.75
CA GLY A 208 7.37 -18.47 -41.53
C GLY A 208 7.11 -17.46 -40.40
N ARG A 209 5.97 -16.75 -40.45
CA ARG A 209 5.47 -15.89 -39.37
C ARG A 209 4.01 -16.28 -39.08
N PRO A 210 3.60 -16.41 -37.81
CA PRO A 210 2.22 -16.70 -37.48
C PRO A 210 1.30 -15.54 -37.89
N ASP A 211 0.18 -15.85 -38.56
CA ASP A 211 -0.87 -14.88 -38.90
C ASP A 211 -1.74 -14.61 -37.66
N LEU A 212 -1.28 -13.70 -36.81
CA LEU A 212 -1.93 -13.34 -35.55
C LEU A 212 -3.34 -12.73 -35.73
N SER A 213 -3.73 -12.35 -36.95
CA SER A 213 -5.08 -11.79 -37.22
C SER A 213 -6.20 -12.84 -37.14
N LYS A 214 -5.85 -14.13 -37.16
CA LYS A 214 -6.79 -15.27 -37.08
C LYS A 214 -6.86 -15.91 -35.69
N VAL A 215 -6.07 -15.42 -34.72
CA VAL A 215 -5.99 -15.98 -33.36
C VAL A 215 -7.07 -15.36 -32.47
N TYR A 216 -8.25 -15.99 -32.43
CA TYR A 216 -9.30 -15.67 -31.46
C TYR A 216 -9.18 -16.59 -30.24
N GLY A 217 -8.51 -16.08 -29.19
CA GLY A 217 -8.12 -16.84 -27.99
C GLY A 217 -6.61 -17.04 -27.93
N GLY A 218 -5.95 -16.45 -26.93
CA GLY A 218 -4.49 -16.39 -26.86
C GLY A 218 -3.84 -17.68 -26.37
N GLY A 219 -2.99 -18.29 -27.20
CA GLY A 219 -1.99 -19.27 -26.78
C GLY A 219 -0.63 -18.60 -26.48
N LEU A 220 0.22 -19.29 -25.73
CA LEU A 220 1.62 -18.90 -25.51
C LEU A 220 2.51 -19.54 -26.58
N ALA A 221 3.58 -18.87 -27.00
CA ALA A 221 4.54 -19.39 -27.98
C ALA A 221 5.96 -19.32 -27.43
N THR A 222 6.68 -20.44 -27.49
CA THR A 222 8.14 -20.51 -27.38
C THR A 222 8.74 -20.40 -28.79
N ILE A 223 9.79 -19.59 -28.96
CA ILE A 223 10.53 -19.46 -30.22
C ILE A 223 11.99 -19.83 -29.94
N GLY A 224 12.39 -21.05 -30.31
CA GLY A 224 13.79 -21.48 -30.35
C GLY A 224 14.33 -21.48 -31.79
N ILE A 225 15.56 -20.98 -31.99
CA ILE A 225 16.20 -20.87 -33.31
C ILE A 225 17.59 -21.55 -33.25
N GLY A 226 17.76 -22.69 -33.93
CA GLY A 226 19.01 -23.46 -34.04
C GLY A 226 19.40 -24.30 -32.80
N SER A 227 20.36 -25.23 -32.83
CA SER A 227 20.78 -26.15 -33.92
C SER A 227 21.81 -27.18 -33.39
N GLY A 228 21.35 -28.36 -32.95
CA GLY A 228 22.17 -29.58 -32.88
C GLY A 228 22.93 -29.93 -31.59
N ALA A 229 22.87 -31.23 -31.26
CA ALA A 229 23.62 -32.00 -30.24
C ALA A 229 23.20 -31.86 -28.76
N GLN A 230 23.19 -33.01 -28.06
CA GLN A 230 22.52 -33.25 -26.78
C GLN A 230 23.41 -32.93 -25.56
N THR A 231 22.80 -32.52 -24.44
CA THR A 231 23.44 -32.44 -23.11
C THR A 231 22.50 -33.01 -22.04
N ARG A 232 23.05 -33.58 -20.96
CA ARG A 232 22.34 -34.28 -19.88
C ARG A 232 22.56 -33.57 -18.53
N LEU A 233 21.53 -33.52 -17.68
CA LEU A 233 21.54 -32.90 -16.36
C LEU A 233 21.53 -33.99 -15.26
N ASP A 234 22.44 -33.94 -14.28
CA ASP A 234 22.64 -35.06 -13.34
C ASP A 234 22.36 -34.81 -11.82
N ALA A 235 22.17 -33.58 -11.31
CA ALA A 235 21.64 -33.33 -9.94
C ALA A 235 21.26 -31.86 -9.64
N LEU A 236 20.37 -31.64 -8.65
CA LEU A 236 20.04 -30.32 -8.07
C LEU A 236 19.85 -30.43 -6.53
N THR A 237 20.24 -29.42 -5.74
CA THR A 237 20.22 -29.47 -4.26
C THR A 237 19.62 -28.20 -3.64
N PHE A 238 18.83 -28.33 -2.57
CA PHE A 238 18.10 -27.21 -1.92
C PHE A 238 18.59 -26.90 -0.49
N THR A 239 18.51 -25.63 -0.08
CA THR A 239 18.66 -25.21 1.33
C THR A 239 17.51 -24.29 1.78
N ARG A 240 17.16 -24.37 3.07
CA ARG A 240 15.88 -23.89 3.63
C ARG A 240 16.02 -22.55 4.35
N LYS A 241 15.07 -21.62 4.12
CA LYS A 241 14.71 -20.60 5.12
C LYS A 241 13.19 -20.51 5.25
N LYS A 242 12.68 -20.71 6.47
CA LYS A 242 11.26 -20.55 6.80
C LYS A 242 10.98 -19.06 6.97
N ILE A 243 10.23 -18.46 6.05
CA ILE A 243 9.74 -17.08 6.16
C ILE A 243 8.41 -17.13 6.91
N ASP A 244 8.32 -16.38 8.00
CA ASP A 244 7.08 -16.14 8.73
C ASP A 244 6.46 -14.84 8.21
N LEU A 245 5.23 -14.92 7.69
CA LEU A 245 4.54 -13.78 7.10
C LEU A 245 4.09 -12.76 8.14
N ALA A 246 3.86 -13.16 9.40
CA ALA A 246 3.54 -12.22 10.48
C ALA A 246 4.79 -11.42 10.86
N GLU A 247 5.95 -12.07 10.96
CA GLU A 247 7.23 -11.39 11.20
C GLU A 247 7.66 -10.50 10.03
N GLU A 248 7.48 -10.91 8.77
CA GLU A 248 7.74 -10.02 7.63
C GLU A 248 6.77 -8.82 7.58
N LYS A 249 5.47 -9.00 7.88
CA LYS A 249 4.55 -7.85 8.03
C LYS A 249 4.98 -6.91 9.15
N LYS A 250 5.36 -7.44 10.31
CA LYS A 250 5.85 -6.68 11.47
C LYS A 250 7.15 -5.91 11.16
N LYS A 251 8.07 -6.54 10.44
CA LYS A 251 9.35 -5.97 10.01
C LYS A 251 9.19 -4.86 8.96
N ASN A 252 8.28 -5.06 8.01
CA ASN A 252 8.07 -4.14 6.88
C ASN A 252 6.98 -3.07 7.15
N ARG A 253 6.39 -3.04 8.36
CA ARG A 253 5.41 -2.03 8.78
C ARG A 253 6.01 -0.61 8.74
N GLY A 254 5.29 0.34 8.16
CA GLY A 254 5.67 1.75 8.12
C GLY A 254 5.81 2.37 9.51
N LYS A 255 6.88 3.15 9.71
CA LYS A 255 7.19 3.86 10.95
C LYS A 255 7.54 5.32 10.64
N PRO A 256 7.19 6.28 11.50
CA PRO A 256 7.55 7.68 11.32
C PRO A 256 9.06 7.90 11.41
N THR A 257 9.57 8.85 10.63
CA THR A 257 10.86 9.49 10.91
C THR A 257 10.76 10.38 12.16
N PRO A 258 11.89 10.78 12.80
CA PRO A 258 11.86 11.73 13.91
C PRO A 258 11.12 13.04 13.59
N ALA A 259 11.28 13.56 12.36
CA ALA A 259 10.52 14.71 11.87
C ALA A 259 9.01 14.47 11.86
N GLN A 260 8.55 13.28 11.42
CA GLN A 260 7.14 12.90 11.41
C GLN A 260 6.57 12.62 12.81
N ILE A 261 7.40 12.20 13.78
CA ILE A 261 6.99 12.15 15.20
C ILE A 261 6.78 13.59 15.70
N SER A 262 7.76 14.48 15.48
CA SER A 262 7.68 15.89 15.88
C SER A 262 6.55 16.66 15.18
N TYR A 263 6.13 16.22 14.00
CA TYR A 263 4.95 16.72 13.28
C TYR A 263 3.66 16.30 13.98
N HIS A 264 3.50 15.01 14.29
CA HIS A 264 2.33 14.54 15.04
C HIS A 264 2.23 15.19 16.43
N ASP A 265 3.36 15.38 17.12
CA ASP A 265 3.43 16.09 18.40
C ASP A 265 3.14 17.61 18.30
N ASP A 266 3.06 18.19 17.10
CA ASP A 266 2.54 19.56 16.95
C ASP A 266 1.03 19.61 17.22
N GLU A 267 0.29 18.54 16.88
CA GLU A 267 -1.17 18.35 16.94
C GLU A 267 -1.99 19.41 16.21
N VAL A 268 -1.85 20.67 16.60
CA VAL A 268 -2.53 21.84 16.07
C VAL A 268 -1.50 22.79 15.44
N MET A 269 -1.82 23.29 14.27
CA MET A 269 -0.98 24.16 13.45
C MET A 269 -1.83 25.29 12.87
N MET A 270 -1.20 26.40 12.53
CA MET A 270 -1.87 27.56 11.92
C MET A 270 -1.46 27.70 10.47
N PHE A 271 -2.42 27.81 9.55
CA PHE A 271 -2.17 28.29 8.19
C PHE A 271 -2.32 29.82 8.19
N VAL A 272 -1.54 30.55 7.39
CA VAL A 272 -1.76 31.99 7.16
C VAL A 272 -1.88 32.25 5.67
N HIS A 273 -3.12 32.45 5.23
CA HIS A 273 -3.47 32.90 3.89
C HIS A 273 -3.65 34.41 3.89
N TRP A 274 -2.68 35.10 3.31
CA TRP A 274 -2.70 36.55 3.11
C TRP A 274 -2.14 36.88 1.73
N GLY A 275 -2.71 37.87 1.06
CA GLY A 275 -2.52 38.04 -0.39
C GLY A 275 -3.31 39.22 -0.95
N PRO A 276 -3.03 39.66 -2.19
CA PRO A 276 -3.84 40.66 -2.90
C PRO A 276 -5.34 40.31 -2.96
N ALA A 277 -5.64 39.00 -2.92
CA ALA A 277 -6.98 38.42 -2.71
C ALA A 277 -7.76 39.09 -1.54
N ALA A 278 -7.09 39.45 -0.44
CA ALA A 278 -7.71 40.13 0.71
C ALA A 278 -8.15 41.57 0.41
N TRP A 279 -7.43 42.29 -0.46
CA TRP A 279 -7.85 43.61 -0.96
C TRP A 279 -9.03 43.52 -1.94
N GLN A 280 -9.26 42.34 -2.51
CA GLN A 280 -10.29 42.08 -3.52
C GLN A 280 -11.55 41.44 -2.91
N GLY A 281 -11.47 40.90 -1.69
CA GLY A 281 -12.57 40.17 -1.05
C GLY A 281 -12.92 38.86 -1.74
N VAL A 282 -11.94 38.20 -2.38
CA VAL A 282 -12.11 36.95 -3.15
C VAL A 282 -11.04 35.92 -2.76
N GLU A 283 -11.29 34.65 -3.04
CA GLU A 283 -10.38 33.54 -2.73
C GLU A 283 -9.19 33.42 -3.69
N TYR A 284 -9.37 33.87 -4.94
CA TYR A 284 -8.37 33.76 -6.00
C TYR A 284 -8.02 35.15 -6.53
N ASN A 285 -6.76 35.56 -6.35
CA ASN A 285 -6.27 36.85 -6.83
C ASN A 285 -6.56 37.03 -8.33
N ASN A 286 -7.35 38.03 -8.66
CA ASN A 286 -7.74 38.37 -10.04
C ASN A 286 -6.88 39.50 -10.64
N HIS A 287 -5.82 39.93 -9.93
CA HIS A 287 -4.91 41.01 -10.31
C HIS A 287 -5.58 42.40 -10.49
N SER A 288 -6.80 42.60 -9.97
CA SER A 288 -7.49 43.90 -10.08
C SER A 288 -6.96 44.98 -9.14
N THR A 289 -6.23 44.61 -8.08
CA THR A 289 -5.60 45.55 -7.13
C THR A 289 -4.26 46.08 -7.67
N PRO A 290 -4.13 47.40 -7.89
CA PRO A 290 -2.84 48.04 -8.21
C PRO A 290 -1.82 47.88 -7.07
N LEU A 291 -0.53 47.71 -7.41
CA LEU A 291 0.53 47.47 -6.43
C LEU A 291 0.74 48.62 -5.44
N ASP A 292 0.46 49.86 -5.85
CA ASP A 292 0.51 51.06 -5.00
C ASP A 292 -0.61 51.12 -3.95
N GLN A 293 -1.65 50.30 -4.07
CA GLN A 293 -2.73 50.16 -3.08
C GLN A 293 -2.47 49.05 -2.05
N ILE A 294 -1.49 48.17 -2.30
CA ILE A 294 -1.11 47.08 -1.39
C ILE A 294 -0.12 47.64 -0.36
N ASN A 295 -0.62 48.35 0.65
CA ASN A 295 0.20 49.00 1.67
C ASN A 295 -0.28 48.69 3.12
N PRO A 296 0.04 47.50 3.66
CA PRO A 296 -0.40 47.06 4.99
C PRO A 296 0.45 47.69 6.11
N THR A 297 0.24 48.98 6.37
CA THR A 297 1.03 49.79 7.32
C THR A 297 0.95 49.35 8.79
N LYS A 298 0.12 48.36 9.13
CA LYS A 298 -0.01 47.79 10.48
C LYS A 298 0.39 46.31 10.56
N LEU A 299 1.09 45.78 9.55
CA LEU A 299 1.54 44.38 9.52
C LEU A 299 2.34 44.04 10.78
N ASP A 300 1.83 43.09 11.57
CA ASP A 300 2.47 42.60 12.79
C ASP A 300 2.48 41.06 12.81
N THR A 301 3.63 40.49 12.50
CA THR A 301 3.85 39.04 12.52
C THR A 301 3.99 38.47 13.94
N ASP A 302 4.28 39.28 14.96
CA ASP A 302 4.19 38.85 16.35
C ASP A 302 2.72 38.70 16.77
N GLN A 303 1.81 39.54 16.28
CA GLN A 303 0.36 39.38 16.47
C GLN A 303 -0.15 38.07 15.85
N TRP A 304 0.39 37.67 14.69
CA TRP A 304 0.08 36.36 14.10
C TRP A 304 0.57 35.21 14.98
N CYS A 305 1.77 35.31 15.55
CA CYS A 305 2.26 34.33 16.52
C CYS A 305 1.46 34.29 17.83
N GLN A 306 0.89 35.43 18.28
CA GLN A 306 -0.05 35.46 19.40
C GLN A 306 -1.34 34.71 19.06
N ALA A 307 -1.85 34.84 17.84
CA ALA A 307 -3.01 34.08 17.35
C ALA A 307 -2.75 32.58 17.46
N ALA A 308 -1.68 32.08 16.83
CA ALA A 308 -1.27 30.66 16.88
C ALA A 308 -1.21 30.13 18.32
N LYS A 309 -0.53 30.86 19.22
CA LYS A 309 -0.39 30.46 20.63
C LYS A 309 -1.70 30.49 21.41
N SER A 310 -2.66 31.35 21.04
CA SER A 310 -3.96 31.44 21.72
C SER A 310 -4.77 30.14 21.62
N PHE A 311 -4.71 29.47 20.46
CA PHE A 311 -5.36 28.18 20.20
C PHE A 311 -4.44 26.94 20.33
N GLY A 312 -3.21 27.15 20.82
CA GLY A 312 -2.28 26.08 21.17
C GLY A 312 -1.40 25.58 20.03
N ALA A 313 -1.46 26.20 18.85
CA ALA A 313 -0.68 25.78 17.68
C ALA A 313 0.83 25.85 17.92
N LYS A 314 1.56 24.89 17.34
CA LYS A 314 3.03 24.76 17.49
C LYS A 314 3.82 25.19 16.25
N ARG A 315 3.14 25.27 15.12
CA ARG A 315 3.70 25.55 13.78
C ARG A 315 2.82 26.57 13.07
N ILE A 316 3.45 27.46 12.30
CA ILE A 316 2.77 28.32 11.33
C ILE A 316 3.23 27.93 9.92
N ILE A 317 2.29 27.65 9.01
CA ILE A 317 2.51 27.52 7.57
C ILE A 317 2.13 28.85 6.91
N HIS A 318 3.08 29.48 6.23
CA HIS A 318 2.88 30.80 5.60
C HIS A 318 2.72 30.67 4.08
N VAL A 319 1.63 31.23 3.53
CA VAL A 319 1.39 31.34 2.09
C VAL A 319 2.23 32.46 1.48
N ALA A 320 3.53 32.20 1.31
CA ALA A 320 4.49 33.15 0.75
C ALA A 320 4.23 33.46 -0.74
N LYS A 321 3.61 32.52 -1.47
CA LYS A 321 3.09 32.72 -2.84
C LYS A 321 1.87 31.84 -3.10
N HIS A 322 0.69 32.43 -3.35
CA HIS A 322 -0.55 31.72 -3.73
C HIS A 322 -0.72 31.60 -5.26
N THR A 323 -1.86 31.05 -5.72
CA THR A 323 -2.28 30.87 -7.13
C THR A 323 -2.15 32.10 -8.04
N GLY A 324 -2.14 33.30 -7.45
CA GLY A 324 -1.94 34.59 -8.13
C GLY A 324 -0.48 35.05 -8.27
N ASN A 325 0.50 34.24 -7.88
CA ASN A 325 1.95 34.49 -8.05
C ASN A 325 2.48 35.82 -7.47
N PHE A 326 1.82 36.42 -6.48
CA PHE A 326 2.38 37.54 -5.72
C PHE A 326 3.44 37.03 -4.74
N LEU A 327 4.64 37.61 -4.77
CA LEU A 327 5.74 37.21 -3.88
C LEU A 327 5.71 38.04 -2.59
N TRP A 328 5.56 37.39 -1.44
CA TRP A 328 5.59 38.05 -0.11
C TRP A 328 6.99 38.20 0.50
N TRP A 329 8.04 37.91 -0.25
CA TRP A 329 9.43 38.18 0.10
C TRP A 329 10.07 39.16 -0.90
N ASN A 330 11.17 39.80 -0.49
CA ASN A 330 11.93 40.71 -1.33
C ASN A 330 12.70 39.91 -2.38
N SER A 331 12.33 40.05 -3.65
CA SER A 331 12.81 39.23 -4.77
C SER A 331 12.91 40.04 -6.06
N ASP A 332 13.88 39.69 -6.92
CA ASP A 332 14.00 40.20 -8.29
C ASP A 332 13.43 39.22 -9.34
N ILE A 333 12.91 38.05 -8.94
CA ILE A 333 12.35 37.04 -9.86
C ILE A 333 11.08 37.55 -10.57
N SER A 334 10.25 38.34 -9.87
CA SER A 334 8.96 38.81 -10.36
C SER A 334 8.73 40.27 -10.02
N LYS A 335 8.19 41.03 -10.98
CA LYS A 335 7.69 42.40 -10.74
C LYS A 335 6.38 42.45 -9.94
N TYR A 336 5.74 41.31 -9.70
CA TYR A 336 4.50 41.19 -8.95
C TYR A 336 4.80 40.59 -7.56
N GLY A 337 5.11 41.47 -6.61
CA GLY A 337 5.48 41.10 -5.25
C GLY A 337 5.72 42.32 -4.36
N ILE A 338 5.92 42.10 -3.07
CA ILE A 338 6.02 43.14 -2.03
C ILE A 338 7.10 44.20 -2.32
N LYS A 339 8.18 43.81 -2.99
CA LYS A 339 9.26 44.72 -3.45
C LYS A 339 8.77 45.89 -4.30
N HIS A 340 7.67 45.71 -5.02
CA HIS A 340 7.08 46.72 -5.91
C HIS A 340 5.84 47.41 -5.33
N THR A 341 5.67 47.35 -4.00
CA THR A 341 4.61 48.04 -3.25
C THR A 341 5.20 49.18 -2.40
N PRO A 342 4.39 50.14 -1.90
CA PRO A 342 4.87 51.21 -1.02
C PRO A 342 5.29 50.73 0.37
N TYR A 343 4.98 49.48 0.73
CA TYR A 343 5.24 48.95 2.07
C TYR A 343 6.75 48.90 2.36
N MET A 344 7.16 49.63 3.41
CA MET A 344 8.56 49.80 3.79
C MET A 344 9.48 50.24 2.62
N ASP A 345 8.98 51.12 1.75
CA ASP A 345 9.67 51.56 0.52
C ASP A 345 10.10 50.40 -0.40
N GLY A 346 9.30 49.33 -0.48
CA GLY A 346 9.65 48.13 -1.24
C GLY A 346 10.72 47.24 -0.60
N LYS A 347 11.05 47.46 0.68
CA LYS A 347 12.07 46.68 1.42
C LYS A 347 11.47 45.55 2.25
N GLY A 348 10.14 45.49 2.39
CA GLY A 348 9.46 44.51 3.24
C GLY A 348 9.70 43.06 2.82
N ASP A 349 9.75 42.17 3.81
CA ASP A 349 9.92 40.73 3.61
C ASP A 349 9.14 39.94 4.68
N VAL A 350 7.96 39.43 4.31
CA VAL A 350 7.05 38.78 5.27
C VAL A 350 7.59 37.41 5.70
N VAL A 351 8.39 36.76 4.86
CA VAL A 351 9.05 35.49 5.19
C VAL A 351 10.07 35.70 6.31
N ASP A 352 10.97 36.67 6.18
CA ASP A 352 11.96 36.97 7.23
C ASP A 352 11.30 37.53 8.52
N MET A 353 10.29 38.39 8.38
CA MET A 353 9.50 38.92 9.52
C MET A 353 8.84 37.78 10.31
N LEU A 354 8.05 36.93 9.63
CA LEU A 354 7.29 35.87 10.30
C LEU A 354 8.19 34.74 10.82
N ALA A 355 9.24 34.35 10.10
CA ALA A 355 10.20 33.37 10.61
C ALA A 355 10.91 33.87 11.89
N THR A 356 11.24 35.17 11.95
CA THR A 356 11.81 35.80 13.16
C THR A 356 10.80 35.81 14.31
N SER A 357 9.54 36.18 14.04
CA SER A 357 8.45 36.16 15.02
C SER A 357 8.17 34.75 15.55
N CYS A 358 8.13 33.75 14.67
CA CYS A 358 7.99 32.34 15.05
C CYS A 358 9.09 31.90 16.02
N HIS A 359 10.35 32.15 15.69
CA HIS A 359 11.49 31.81 16.56
C HIS A 359 11.37 32.49 17.93
N LYS A 360 11.11 33.80 17.96
CA LYS A 360 10.88 34.58 19.20
C LYS A 360 9.71 34.03 20.03
N ALA A 361 8.67 33.52 19.38
CA ALA A 361 7.47 33.01 20.01
C ALA A 361 7.59 31.53 20.49
N GLY A 362 8.63 30.81 20.05
CA GLY A 362 8.78 29.37 20.28
C GLY A 362 7.93 28.49 19.34
N LEU A 363 7.65 28.98 18.13
CA LEU A 363 6.87 28.31 17.09
C LEU A 363 7.78 27.84 15.95
N LYS A 364 7.41 26.71 15.32
CA LYS A 364 8.04 26.24 14.08
C LYS A 364 7.50 27.02 12.87
N TYR A 365 8.32 27.20 11.84
CA TYR A 365 7.94 27.88 10.59
C TYR A 365 7.98 26.91 9.40
N GLY A 366 6.84 26.77 8.71
CA GLY A 366 6.69 26.13 7.42
C GLY A 366 6.29 27.14 6.34
N VAL A 367 6.47 26.78 5.08
CA VAL A 367 6.15 27.66 3.94
C VAL A 367 5.33 26.94 2.87
N TYR A 368 4.37 27.66 2.32
CA TYR A 368 3.64 27.30 1.12
C TYR A 368 4.16 28.16 -0.03
N ILE A 369 4.47 27.52 -1.17
CA ILE A 369 4.80 28.22 -2.43
C ILE A 369 4.07 27.50 -3.55
N TYR A 370 3.13 28.19 -4.21
CA TYR A 370 2.35 27.63 -5.31
C TYR A 370 3.23 27.25 -6.50
N ALA A 371 3.39 25.94 -6.73
CA ALA A 371 4.14 25.39 -7.85
C ALA A 371 3.37 25.35 -9.19
N PRO A 372 2.07 24.98 -9.24
CA PRO A 372 1.35 24.94 -10.50
C PRO A 372 1.34 26.31 -11.19
N ARG A 373 1.20 26.33 -12.51
CA ARG A 373 1.30 27.56 -13.35
C ARG A 373 2.68 28.27 -13.30
N THR A 374 3.67 27.73 -12.60
CA THR A 374 5.08 28.19 -12.60
C THR A 374 5.95 27.20 -13.36
N THR A 375 6.99 27.64 -14.06
CA THR A 375 7.98 26.70 -14.64
C THR A 375 8.85 26.11 -13.53
N LEU A 376 9.33 24.86 -13.70
CA LEU A 376 10.19 24.22 -12.69
C LEU A 376 11.47 25.04 -12.41
N GLU A 377 12.03 25.69 -13.43
CA GLU A 377 13.20 26.57 -13.28
C GLU A 377 12.91 27.78 -12.39
N THR A 378 11.80 28.49 -12.63
CA THR A 378 11.38 29.63 -11.81
C THR A 378 11.03 29.17 -10.40
N TYR A 379 10.29 28.07 -10.25
CA TYR A 379 9.95 27.52 -8.94
C TYR A 379 11.19 27.13 -8.13
N ARG A 380 12.21 26.54 -8.76
CA ARG A 380 13.49 26.21 -8.12
C ARG A 380 14.23 27.47 -7.64
N LYS A 381 14.17 28.57 -8.40
CA LYS A 381 14.73 29.87 -7.99
C LYS A 381 13.97 30.44 -6.79
N GLU A 382 12.64 30.53 -6.86
CA GLU A 382 11.77 31.02 -5.78
C GLU A 382 11.94 30.23 -4.48
N LEU A 383 11.89 28.89 -4.56
CA LEU A 383 12.09 28.01 -3.41
C LEU A 383 13.48 28.23 -2.80
N THR A 384 14.53 28.29 -3.64
CA THR A 384 15.90 28.53 -3.17
C THR A 384 16.04 29.88 -2.48
N GLU A 385 15.50 30.96 -3.05
CA GLU A 385 15.49 32.28 -2.40
C GLU A 385 14.86 32.22 -1.02
N VAL A 386 13.70 31.55 -0.89
CA VAL A 386 12.98 31.43 0.38
C VAL A 386 13.75 30.57 1.40
N VAL A 387 14.08 29.31 1.09
CA VAL A 387 14.64 28.39 2.09
C VAL A 387 16.09 28.68 2.47
N SER A 388 16.82 29.47 1.66
CA SER A 388 18.22 29.83 1.93
C SER A 388 18.41 31.19 2.63
N LYS A 389 17.33 31.86 3.04
CA LYS A 389 17.36 33.11 3.82
C LYS A 389 18.16 32.98 5.11
N ASP A 390 18.81 34.07 5.50
CA ASP A 390 19.68 34.11 6.69
C ASP A 390 18.91 33.85 8.00
N VAL A 391 17.60 34.13 8.04
CA VAL A 391 16.74 33.78 9.17
C VAL A 391 16.75 32.28 9.46
N PHE A 392 16.75 31.43 8.43
CA PHE A 392 16.77 29.97 8.57
C PHE A 392 18.18 29.42 8.88
N LYS A 393 19.23 30.10 8.40
CA LYS A 393 20.61 29.79 8.81
C LYS A 393 20.83 30.10 10.30
N LYS A 394 20.16 31.13 10.83
CA LYS A 394 20.32 31.60 12.21
C LYS A 394 19.46 30.85 13.23
N TYR A 395 18.22 30.52 12.86
CA TYR A 395 17.20 30.00 13.80
C TYR A 395 16.75 28.56 13.53
N GLY A 396 17.25 27.94 12.47
CA GLY A 396 16.90 26.58 12.05
C GLY A 396 16.14 26.55 10.72
N PRO A 397 16.22 25.43 9.98
CA PRO A 397 15.61 25.31 8.67
C PRO A 397 14.08 25.35 8.73
N VAL A 398 13.46 25.63 7.57
CA VAL A 398 12.02 25.50 7.37
C VAL A 398 11.58 24.06 7.72
N CYS A 399 10.59 23.91 8.60
CA CYS A 399 10.15 22.59 9.07
C CYS A 399 9.14 21.91 8.16
N GLU A 400 8.59 22.64 7.17
CA GLU A 400 7.59 22.15 6.23
C GLU A 400 7.53 22.96 4.94
N VAL A 401 7.39 22.25 3.81
CA VAL A 401 7.11 22.83 2.51
C VAL A 401 5.81 22.26 1.96
N TRP A 402 4.85 23.14 1.70
CA TRP A 402 3.49 22.79 1.29
C TRP A 402 3.32 23.01 -0.22
N PHE A 403 3.00 21.93 -0.95
CA PHE A 403 2.90 21.92 -2.41
C PHE A 403 1.45 21.70 -2.87
N ASP A 404 0.70 22.79 -3.02
CA ASP A 404 -0.67 22.75 -3.54
C ASP A 404 -0.73 22.16 -4.96
N GLY A 405 -1.67 21.25 -5.20
CA GLY A 405 -1.74 20.43 -6.42
C GLY A 405 -0.53 19.51 -6.65
N GLY A 406 0.45 19.51 -5.75
CA GLY A 406 1.73 18.83 -5.87
C GLY A 406 2.73 19.50 -6.81
N LEU A 407 4.00 19.10 -6.68
CA LEU A 407 5.10 19.54 -7.56
C LEU A 407 5.54 18.40 -8.50
N LYS A 408 5.54 18.69 -9.80
CA LYS A 408 6.14 17.85 -10.84
C LYS A 408 7.57 18.34 -11.13
N GLY A 409 8.56 17.53 -10.74
CA GLY A 409 9.98 17.85 -10.91
C GLY A 409 10.77 17.58 -9.65
N ASP A 410 12.09 17.53 -9.80
CA ASP A 410 13.01 17.29 -8.70
C ASP A 410 13.51 18.60 -8.07
N ILE A 411 13.55 18.61 -6.74
CA ILE A 411 14.07 19.67 -5.86
C ILE A 411 14.83 19.08 -4.65
N SER A 412 15.15 17.77 -4.69
CA SER A 412 15.82 17.04 -3.61
C SER A 412 17.20 17.63 -3.28
N ASP A 413 17.87 18.25 -4.24
CA ASP A 413 19.11 19.00 -4.06
C ASP A 413 18.93 20.27 -3.23
N ILE A 414 17.82 21.00 -3.43
CA ILE A 414 17.47 22.21 -2.67
C ILE A 414 17.03 21.81 -1.25
N LEU A 415 16.13 20.82 -1.14
CA LEU A 415 15.61 20.34 0.14
C LEU A 415 16.72 19.70 0.99
N GLY A 416 17.53 18.80 0.42
CA GLY A 416 18.64 18.16 1.13
C GLY A 416 19.70 19.14 1.63
N LYS A 417 19.85 20.30 0.97
CA LYS A 417 20.80 21.34 1.37
C LYS A 417 20.27 22.29 2.44
N TYR A 418 18.99 22.68 2.36
CA TYR A 418 18.44 23.78 3.19
C TYR A 418 17.31 23.37 4.15
N ALA A 419 16.66 22.22 3.92
CA ALA A 419 15.50 21.76 4.70
C ALA A 419 15.40 20.21 4.73
N PRO A 420 16.45 19.46 5.14
CA PRO A 420 16.52 18.01 4.98
C PRO A 420 15.49 17.23 5.81
N ASP A 421 15.11 17.78 6.97
CA ASP A 421 14.11 17.18 7.89
C ASP A 421 12.69 17.74 7.69
N ALA A 422 12.45 18.50 6.61
CA ALA A 422 11.14 19.12 6.39
C ALA A 422 10.03 18.09 6.14
N ILE A 423 8.84 18.45 6.60
CA ILE A 423 7.61 17.84 6.13
C ILE A 423 7.33 18.34 4.71
N LEU A 424 6.95 17.42 3.82
CA LEU A 424 6.80 17.64 2.38
C LEU A 424 5.37 17.23 2.02
N PHE A 425 4.46 18.20 2.06
CA PHE A 425 3.03 17.98 1.89
C PHE A 425 2.63 18.10 0.41
N GLY A 426 1.99 17.07 -0.15
CA GLY A 426 1.47 17.07 -1.53
C GLY A 426 2.52 16.85 -2.64
N GLY A 427 3.81 17.04 -2.35
CA GLY A 427 4.93 16.82 -3.26
C GLY A 427 6.30 16.95 -2.56
N PRO A 428 7.42 16.93 -3.31
CA PRO A 428 7.51 16.54 -4.72
C PRO A 428 7.34 15.02 -4.92
N ALA A 429 7.26 14.62 -6.17
CA ALA A 429 7.22 13.21 -6.60
C ALA A 429 8.29 12.35 -5.90
N GLY A 430 7.92 11.20 -5.37
CA GLY A 430 8.89 10.28 -4.75
C GLY A 430 9.46 10.71 -3.38
N HIS A 431 9.18 11.93 -2.90
CA HIS A 431 9.67 12.41 -1.60
C HIS A 431 8.55 12.83 -0.63
N MET A 432 7.35 13.15 -1.12
CA MET A 432 6.16 13.54 -0.32
C MET A 432 6.01 12.67 0.94
N ASN A 433 6.01 13.31 2.12
CA ASN A 433 6.05 12.63 3.42
C ASN A 433 4.91 13.04 4.38
N ALA A 434 3.99 13.92 3.96
CA ALA A 434 2.66 14.13 4.54
C ALA A 434 1.61 14.26 3.42
N ARG A 435 0.33 14.01 3.73
CA ARG A 435 -0.75 13.91 2.73
C ARG A 435 -2.05 14.57 3.17
N TRP A 436 -2.85 15.00 2.20
CA TRP A 436 -4.19 15.56 2.38
C TRP A 436 -5.20 14.47 2.82
N PRO A 437 -6.30 14.77 3.55
CA PRO A 437 -7.28 13.75 3.91
C PRO A 437 -8.27 13.48 2.78
N GLY A 438 -8.43 14.40 1.83
CA GLY A 438 -9.44 14.37 0.77
C GLY A 438 -10.57 15.39 0.92
N SER A 439 -10.52 16.28 1.92
CA SER A 439 -11.45 17.40 2.06
C SER A 439 -10.89 18.52 2.95
N GLU A 440 -11.27 19.76 2.67
CA GLU A 440 -10.96 20.97 3.47
C GLU A 440 -11.88 21.13 4.71
N SER A 441 -12.60 20.07 5.10
CA SER A 441 -13.54 20.10 6.24
C SER A 441 -12.84 20.05 7.60
N GLY A 442 -11.52 19.84 7.63
CA GLY A 442 -10.76 19.56 8.83
C GLY A 442 -11.06 18.20 9.46
N PHE A 443 -11.78 17.32 8.77
CA PHE A 443 -12.09 15.97 9.26
C PHE A 443 -11.22 14.90 8.58
N SER A 444 -10.63 14.04 9.41
CA SER A 444 -9.99 12.79 9.01
C SER A 444 -11.05 11.74 8.62
N PRO A 445 -10.78 10.86 7.65
CA PRO A 445 -11.58 9.63 7.46
C PRO A 445 -11.61 8.77 8.74
N GLU A 446 -12.50 7.78 8.75
CA GLU A 446 -12.56 6.75 9.79
C GLU A 446 -12.58 5.38 9.09
N PRO A 447 -11.66 4.44 9.39
CA PRO A 447 -10.49 4.57 10.27
C PRO A 447 -9.37 5.43 9.66
N ALA A 448 -8.51 5.99 10.52
CA ALA A 448 -7.48 6.97 10.16
C ALA A 448 -6.04 6.41 10.23
N TRP A 449 -5.66 5.56 9.26
CA TRP A 449 -4.29 5.00 9.21
C TRP A 449 -3.29 6.00 8.62
N GLN A 450 -2.19 6.27 9.34
CA GLN A 450 -1.13 7.18 8.90
C GLN A 450 -0.15 6.52 7.89
N THR A 451 -0.35 5.24 7.60
CA THR A 451 0.43 4.42 6.67
C THR A 451 -0.22 4.25 5.29
N VAL A 452 0.61 4.03 4.27
CA VAL A 452 0.20 3.69 2.89
C VAL A 452 1.14 2.64 2.28
N MET A 453 0.69 1.92 1.24
CA MET A 453 1.47 0.86 0.58
C MET A 453 2.45 1.34 -0.51
N LYS A 454 2.25 2.54 -1.05
CA LYS A 454 3.08 3.11 -2.12
C LYS A 454 3.20 4.62 -1.92
N ARG A 455 4.36 5.19 -2.25
CA ARG A 455 4.53 6.64 -2.28
C ARG A 455 3.89 7.18 -3.57
N PRO A 456 3.08 8.25 -3.52
CA PRO A 456 2.50 8.84 -4.72
C PRO A 456 3.56 9.52 -5.59
N ASN A 457 3.25 9.60 -6.89
CA ASN A 457 4.02 10.41 -7.82
C ASN A 457 3.66 11.91 -7.71
N PHE A 458 2.43 12.29 -7.38
CA PHE A 458 2.03 13.70 -7.18
C PHE A 458 0.59 13.79 -6.66
N GLY A 459 0.28 14.75 -5.76
CA GLY A 459 -1.03 15.41 -5.56
C GLY A 459 -2.32 14.61 -5.33
N SER A 460 -2.32 13.28 -5.45
CA SER A 460 -3.55 12.47 -5.62
C SER A 460 -3.78 11.45 -4.49
N TYR A 461 -2.82 11.29 -3.58
CA TYR A 461 -2.95 10.39 -2.42
C TYR A 461 -3.62 11.11 -1.27
N THR A 462 -4.90 10.82 -1.09
CA THR A 462 -5.74 11.32 0.00
C THR A 462 -5.83 10.30 1.15
N GLY A 463 -6.64 10.60 2.17
CA GLY A 463 -7.05 9.65 3.20
C GLY A 463 -7.78 8.40 2.67
N ALA A 464 -8.26 8.39 1.43
CA ALA A 464 -8.79 7.18 0.78
C ALA A 464 -7.72 6.10 0.51
N HIS A 465 -6.43 6.45 0.60
CA HIS A 465 -5.30 5.55 0.37
C HIS A 465 -4.68 5.01 1.68
N SER A 466 -5.33 5.29 2.82
CA SER A 466 -4.95 4.79 4.14
C SER A 466 -4.93 3.26 4.15
N ASP A 467 -3.79 2.66 4.48
CA ASP A 467 -3.65 1.21 4.56
C ASP A 467 -3.05 0.81 5.92
N PRO A 468 -3.73 -0.01 6.74
CA PRO A 468 -3.18 -0.45 8.03
C PRO A 468 -1.85 -1.20 7.87
N ASP A 469 -1.70 -2.02 6.82
CA ASP A 469 -0.50 -2.82 6.54
C ASP A 469 0.55 -2.05 5.70
N GLY A 470 0.31 -0.75 5.45
CA GLY A 470 1.22 0.13 4.72
C GLY A 470 2.66 0.16 5.25
N ASN A 471 3.61 0.04 4.33
CA ASN A 471 5.06 0.06 4.61
C ASN A 471 5.66 1.47 4.67
N LEU A 472 4.91 2.51 4.30
CA LEU A 472 5.35 3.89 4.31
C LEU A 472 4.49 4.72 5.27
N TRP A 473 5.13 5.44 6.19
CA TRP A 473 4.47 6.42 7.04
C TRP A 473 4.39 7.77 6.31
N ILE A 474 3.19 8.26 6.05
CA ILE A 474 2.92 9.51 5.31
C ILE A 474 1.66 10.15 5.96
N PRO A 475 1.77 10.79 7.13
CA PRO A 475 0.63 11.21 7.94
C PRO A 475 -0.33 12.16 7.23
N MET A 476 -1.58 12.17 7.72
CA MET A 476 -2.64 13.05 7.25
C MET A 476 -2.63 14.38 8.00
N GLU A 477 -2.65 15.46 7.23
CA GLU A 477 -2.97 16.81 7.70
C GLU A 477 -4.42 17.12 7.40
N MET A 478 -5.18 17.54 8.41
CA MET A 478 -6.57 17.99 8.26
C MET A 478 -6.58 19.52 8.19
N ASP A 479 -6.58 20.04 6.97
CA ASP A 479 -6.66 21.46 6.67
C ASP A 479 -8.10 21.97 6.71
N THR A 480 -8.32 23.16 7.28
CA THR A 480 -9.61 23.85 7.21
C THR A 480 -9.53 25.34 7.52
N THR A 481 -10.55 26.08 7.10
CA THR A 481 -10.69 27.52 7.34
C THR A 481 -11.25 27.86 8.73
N LEU A 482 -11.00 29.05 9.27
CA LEU A 482 -11.80 29.61 10.37
C LEU A 482 -13.14 30.19 9.88
N LEU A 483 -13.08 30.99 8.81
CA LEU A 483 -14.25 31.51 8.10
C LEU A 483 -14.75 30.42 7.15
N ASP A 484 -15.97 29.95 7.32
CA ASP A 484 -16.46 28.79 6.58
C ASP A 484 -16.40 29.01 5.05
N HIS A 485 -15.63 28.15 4.36
CA HIS A 485 -15.27 28.26 2.94
C HIS A 485 -14.49 29.53 2.48
N TYR A 486 -13.83 30.26 3.39
CA TYR A 486 -12.94 31.38 3.04
C TYR A 486 -11.52 31.20 3.59
N TRP A 487 -10.57 30.98 2.68
CA TRP A 487 -9.15 30.95 2.93
C TRP A 487 -8.55 32.35 3.00
N PHE A 488 -9.04 33.34 2.26
CA PHE A 488 -8.57 34.73 2.40
C PHE A 488 -9.52 35.57 3.25
N TRP A 489 -8.99 36.66 3.80
CA TRP A 489 -9.86 37.65 4.46
C TRP A 489 -10.75 38.34 3.43
N ALA A 490 -12.01 38.54 3.79
CA ALA A 490 -12.93 39.40 3.06
C ALA A 490 -13.79 40.18 4.05
N GLY A 491 -14.03 41.46 3.78
CA GLY A 491 -14.81 42.33 4.66
C GLY A 491 -16.25 41.82 4.89
N ASN A 492 -16.77 42.08 6.09
CA ASN A 492 -18.12 41.72 6.53
C ASN A 492 -18.43 40.21 6.55
N ARG A 493 -17.41 39.34 6.69
CA ARG A 493 -17.56 37.87 6.72
C ARG A 493 -17.54 37.23 8.11
N ASP A 494 -17.44 38.00 9.19
CA ASP A 494 -17.40 37.50 10.58
C ASP A 494 -18.58 36.58 10.97
N HIS A 495 -19.72 36.69 10.28
CA HIS A 495 -20.86 35.79 10.44
C HIS A 495 -20.58 34.34 9.98
N LEU A 496 -19.48 34.10 9.26
CA LEU A 496 -18.99 32.79 8.82
C LEU A 496 -17.95 32.18 9.77
N ILE A 497 -17.58 32.84 10.87
CA ILE A 497 -16.62 32.29 11.85
C ILE A 497 -17.21 31.03 12.49
N LYS A 498 -16.64 29.87 12.17
CA LYS A 498 -17.06 28.54 12.68
C LYS A 498 -17.22 28.56 14.20
N SER A 499 -18.34 28.02 14.68
CA SER A 499 -18.69 27.98 16.11
C SER A 499 -17.65 27.22 16.93
N LEU A 500 -17.61 27.47 18.25
CA LEU A 500 -16.73 26.74 19.15
C LEU A 500 -16.99 25.21 19.08
N ASP A 501 -18.26 24.80 19.03
CA ASP A 501 -18.65 23.39 18.93
C ASP A 501 -18.21 22.77 17.61
N HIS A 502 -18.26 23.52 16.50
CA HIS A 502 -17.72 23.06 15.22
C HIS A 502 -16.20 22.87 15.31
N LEU A 503 -15.46 23.84 15.85
CA LEU A 503 -14.00 23.72 15.99
C LEU A 503 -13.58 22.57 16.93
N MET A 504 -14.33 22.33 18.02
CA MET A 504 -14.09 21.17 18.89
C MET A 504 -14.42 19.84 18.17
N SER A 505 -15.51 19.79 17.39
CA SER A 505 -15.80 18.65 16.50
C SER A 505 -14.68 18.40 15.49
N THR A 506 -14.11 19.47 14.90
CA THR A 506 -12.92 19.39 14.05
C THR A 506 -11.72 18.82 14.81
N TYR A 507 -11.43 19.30 16.03
CA TYR A 507 -10.33 18.77 16.86
C TYR A 507 -10.48 17.27 17.16
N TYR A 508 -11.67 16.82 17.59
CA TYR A 508 -11.94 15.39 17.83
C TYR A 508 -11.84 14.55 16.56
N ARG A 509 -12.18 15.11 15.39
CA ARG A 509 -12.15 14.42 14.10
C ARG A 509 -10.85 14.62 13.32
N SER A 510 -9.84 15.26 13.89
CA SER A 510 -8.50 15.42 13.31
C SER A 510 -7.43 14.88 14.27
N VAL A 511 -7.09 15.65 15.29
CA VAL A 511 -6.15 15.29 16.36
C VAL A 511 -6.66 14.10 17.17
N GLY A 512 -7.96 14.05 17.45
CA GLY A 512 -8.61 12.90 18.07
C GLY A 512 -8.69 11.64 17.19
N ARG A 513 -8.11 11.67 15.98
CA ARG A 513 -7.98 10.54 15.04
C ARG A 513 -6.53 10.30 14.59
N GLY A 514 -5.55 10.81 15.34
CA GLY A 514 -4.15 10.45 15.19
C GLY A 514 -3.43 11.05 13.98
N GLY A 515 -3.97 12.13 13.40
CA GLY A 515 -3.21 13.04 12.53
C GLY A 515 -3.25 14.47 13.09
N VAL A 516 -2.94 15.48 12.27
CA VAL A 516 -2.76 16.87 12.74
C VAL A 516 -3.79 17.83 12.14
N LEU A 517 -4.14 18.91 12.84
CA LEU A 517 -5.08 19.95 12.42
C LEU A 517 -4.33 21.19 11.93
N LEU A 518 -4.52 21.59 10.67
CA LEU A 518 -4.05 22.85 10.12
C LEU A 518 -5.22 23.84 10.00
N LEU A 519 -5.36 24.73 10.98
CA LEU A 519 -6.44 25.71 11.04
C LEU A 519 -5.99 27.05 10.43
N ASN A 520 -6.68 27.53 9.40
CA ASN A 520 -6.34 28.77 8.71
C ASN A 520 -6.58 30.03 9.53
N SER A 521 -5.78 31.04 9.24
CA SER A 521 -5.95 32.42 9.64
C SER A 521 -5.87 33.40 8.48
N THR A 522 -6.63 34.47 8.62
CA THR A 522 -6.94 35.45 7.58
C THR A 522 -6.67 36.87 8.08
N PRO A 523 -5.42 37.34 8.00
CA PRO A 523 -5.11 38.75 8.25
C PRO A 523 -5.84 39.66 7.26
N ASP A 524 -6.29 40.82 7.73
CA ASP A 524 -6.98 41.82 6.92
C ASP A 524 -6.00 42.64 6.05
N THR A 525 -6.52 43.63 5.33
CA THR A 525 -5.71 44.52 4.46
C THR A 525 -4.78 45.46 5.24
N SER A 526 -4.93 45.59 6.56
CA SER A 526 -3.97 46.30 7.41
C SER A 526 -2.76 45.44 7.79
N GLY A 527 -2.88 44.12 7.67
CA GLY A 527 -1.86 43.13 8.05
C GLY A 527 -2.07 42.51 9.45
N LEU A 528 -3.26 42.69 10.05
CA LEU A 528 -3.60 42.15 11.37
C LEU A 528 -4.68 41.08 11.26
N ILE A 529 -4.62 40.05 12.10
CA ILE A 529 -5.74 39.11 12.27
C ILE A 529 -6.87 39.85 13.02
N PRO A 530 -8.11 39.89 12.50
CA PRO A 530 -9.23 40.57 13.14
C PRO A 530 -9.48 40.14 14.59
N GLU A 531 -9.93 41.07 15.44
CA GLU A 531 -10.19 40.82 16.86
C GLU A 531 -11.25 39.73 17.09
N SER A 532 -12.26 39.66 16.22
CA SER A 532 -13.28 38.60 16.20
C SER A 532 -12.68 37.22 15.95
N HIS A 533 -11.68 37.11 15.06
CA HIS A 533 -10.96 35.87 14.78
C HIS A 533 -10.10 35.50 15.99
N MET A 534 -9.32 36.45 16.53
CA MET A 534 -8.53 36.29 17.76
C MET A 534 -9.36 35.78 18.94
N LYS A 535 -10.58 36.32 19.11
CA LYS A 535 -11.53 35.88 20.13
C LYS A 535 -11.91 34.40 19.95
N ARG A 536 -12.30 33.98 18.74
CA ARG A 536 -12.69 32.57 18.47
C ARG A 536 -11.52 31.61 18.62
N TYR A 537 -10.31 31.99 18.19
CA TYR A 537 -9.11 31.19 18.44
C TYR A 537 -8.87 30.98 19.94
N LYS A 538 -8.95 32.04 20.74
CA LYS A 538 -8.80 31.94 22.20
C LYS A 538 -9.90 31.07 22.83
N GLU A 539 -11.15 31.22 22.41
CA GLU A 539 -12.27 30.37 22.85
C GLU A 539 -11.99 28.88 22.59
N PHE A 540 -11.46 28.55 21.40
CA PHE A 540 -11.07 27.20 20.99
C PHE A 540 -9.89 26.66 21.80
N GLY A 541 -8.81 27.42 21.93
CA GLY A 541 -7.65 27.05 22.75
C GLY A 541 -7.99 26.82 24.22
N ASP A 542 -8.86 27.65 24.78
CA ASP A 542 -9.31 27.49 26.16
C ASP A 542 -10.26 26.29 26.31
N ALA A 543 -11.00 25.89 25.28
CA ALA A 543 -11.77 24.64 25.28
C ALA A 543 -10.87 23.40 25.24
N ILE A 544 -9.82 23.39 24.40
CA ILE A 544 -8.79 22.33 24.41
C ILE A 544 -8.11 22.25 25.78
N LYS A 545 -7.71 23.39 26.39
CA LYS A 545 -7.13 23.39 27.74
C LYS A 545 -8.09 22.83 28.80
N ARG A 546 -9.39 23.16 28.73
CA ARG A 546 -10.41 22.63 29.63
C ARG A 546 -10.59 21.12 29.50
N LEU A 547 -10.50 20.56 28.30
CA LEU A 547 -10.51 19.11 28.06
C LEU A 547 -9.38 18.42 28.83
N TYR A 548 -8.14 18.86 28.65
CA TYR A 548 -6.97 18.22 29.30
C TYR A 548 -6.87 18.50 30.81
N ALA A 549 -7.32 19.66 31.29
CA ALA A 549 -7.54 19.90 32.73
C ALA A 549 -8.71 19.04 33.30
N GLY A 550 -9.50 18.42 32.43
CA GLY A 550 -10.58 17.50 32.75
C GLY A 550 -10.14 16.08 33.11
N ILE A 551 -8.87 15.70 32.87
CA ILE A 551 -8.37 14.35 33.16
C ILE A 551 -8.59 14.01 34.66
N ARG A 552 -8.98 12.76 34.90
CA ARG A 552 -9.30 12.16 36.20
C ARG A 552 -8.41 10.97 36.53
N GLY A 553 -7.80 10.35 35.52
CA GLY A 553 -6.82 9.30 35.70
C GLY A 553 -6.12 8.97 34.39
N GLU A 554 -4.93 8.41 34.48
CA GLU A 554 -4.10 7.99 33.36
C GLU A 554 -3.31 6.74 33.74
N THR A 555 -3.11 5.84 32.78
CA THR A 555 -2.20 4.70 32.87
C THR A 555 -1.51 4.48 31.53
N SER A 556 -0.48 3.63 31.49
CA SER A 556 0.25 3.29 30.28
C SER A 556 0.79 1.86 30.39
N GLY A 557 1.14 1.25 29.26
CA GLY A 557 1.71 -0.10 29.30
C GLY A 557 1.83 -0.79 27.94
N ASN A 558 2.57 -1.90 27.97
CA ASN A 558 3.02 -2.63 26.79
C ASN A 558 2.32 -3.99 26.67
N GLU A 559 0.99 -3.97 26.76
CA GLU A 559 0.16 -5.17 26.88
C GLU A 559 -1.19 -4.99 26.17
N LYS A 560 -1.89 -6.11 25.91
CA LYS A 560 -3.18 -6.09 25.19
C LYS A 560 -4.35 -5.58 26.03
N THR A 561 -4.19 -5.39 27.32
CA THR A 561 -5.28 -4.96 28.21
C THR A 561 -4.73 -4.07 29.31
N LEU A 562 -5.22 -2.84 29.39
CA LEU A 562 -4.88 -1.91 30.46
C LEU A 562 -6.11 -1.62 31.30
N VAL A 563 -5.94 -1.53 32.61
CA VAL A 563 -7.00 -1.13 33.54
C VAL A 563 -6.59 0.17 34.22
N LEU A 564 -7.43 1.19 34.06
CA LEU A 564 -7.38 2.42 34.83
C LEU A 564 -8.39 2.32 35.97
N GLU A 565 -7.94 2.38 37.22
CA GLU A 565 -8.80 2.39 38.41
C GLU A 565 -8.76 3.76 39.08
N PHE A 566 -9.94 4.30 39.40
CA PHE A 566 -10.07 5.58 40.08
C PHE A 566 -10.25 5.36 41.59
N ASP A 567 -9.77 6.26 42.45
CA ASP A 567 -9.94 6.16 43.91
C ASP A 567 -11.42 6.08 44.33
N LYS A 568 -12.29 6.76 43.59
CA LYS A 568 -13.75 6.81 43.80
C LYS A 568 -14.50 6.65 42.48
N PRO A 569 -15.79 6.27 42.49
CA PRO A 569 -16.63 6.33 41.30
C PRO A 569 -16.55 7.72 40.67
N THR A 570 -16.21 7.76 39.38
CA THR A 570 -15.81 8.97 38.66
C THR A 570 -16.60 9.07 37.37
N ALA A 571 -17.19 10.24 37.12
CA ALA A 571 -17.90 10.54 35.89
C ALA A 571 -16.90 10.86 34.77
N VAL A 572 -17.00 10.13 33.66
CA VAL A 572 -16.15 10.27 32.45
C VAL A 572 -17.02 10.46 31.22
N ASN A 573 -16.53 11.24 30.24
CA ASN A 573 -17.20 11.49 28.96
C ASN A 573 -16.25 11.61 27.75
N HIS A 574 -14.94 11.68 28.00
CA HIS A 574 -13.88 11.57 27.01
C HIS A 574 -12.93 10.46 27.46
N ILE A 575 -12.39 9.69 26.53
CA ILE A 575 -11.36 8.69 26.81
C ILE A 575 -10.27 8.85 25.76
N ILE A 576 -9.03 9.03 26.21
CA ILE A 576 -7.88 9.37 25.38
C ILE A 576 -6.93 8.18 25.36
N THR A 577 -6.62 7.64 24.18
CA THR A 577 -5.67 6.53 24.01
C THR A 577 -4.58 6.93 23.02
N MET A 578 -3.31 6.64 23.32
CA MET A 578 -2.17 7.06 22.49
C MET A 578 -1.21 5.89 22.33
N GLU A 579 -0.95 5.46 21.09
CA GLU A 579 0.14 4.52 20.78
C GLU A 579 1.48 5.27 20.80
N ASP A 580 2.56 4.56 21.13
CA ASP A 580 3.92 5.00 20.85
C ASP A 580 4.25 4.75 19.36
N ILE A 581 3.88 5.73 18.53
CA ILE A 581 3.97 5.65 17.07
C ILE A 581 5.38 5.40 16.53
N LYS A 582 6.46 5.52 17.32
CA LYS A 582 7.82 5.11 16.88
C LYS A 582 7.89 3.63 16.48
N HIS A 583 6.94 2.82 16.95
CA HIS A 583 6.79 1.40 16.58
C HIS A 583 5.81 1.16 15.41
N GLY A 584 5.23 2.21 14.84
CA GLY A 584 4.15 2.18 13.84
C GLY A 584 2.78 1.92 14.46
N HIS A 585 1.74 1.77 13.63
CA HIS A 585 0.40 1.36 14.07
C HIS A 585 0.39 -0.12 14.47
N ILE A 586 0.12 -0.43 15.73
CA ILE A 586 0.13 -1.80 16.25
C ILE A 586 -1.30 -2.31 16.46
N VAL A 587 -2.15 -1.49 17.06
CA VAL A 587 -3.55 -1.80 17.30
C VAL A 587 -4.31 -1.76 15.97
N ARG A 588 -5.10 -2.79 15.71
CA ARG A 588 -6.02 -2.89 14.57
C ARG A 588 -7.46 -2.67 14.98
N LYS A 589 -7.81 -3.21 16.16
CA LYS A 589 -9.11 -3.04 16.82
C LYS A 589 -8.95 -2.97 18.32
N TYR A 590 -9.82 -2.19 18.96
CA TYR A 590 -9.89 -2.10 20.39
C TYR A 590 -11.33 -1.96 20.89
N GLU A 591 -11.53 -2.31 22.16
CA GLU A 591 -12.74 -2.04 22.92
C GLU A 591 -12.36 -1.34 24.22
N ILE A 592 -13.22 -0.44 24.71
CA ILE A 592 -13.08 0.16 26.04
C ILE A 592 -14.32 -0.19 26.85
N ASP A 593 -14.12 -0.79 28.02
CA ASP A 593 -15.18 -1.15 28.96
C ASP A 593 -15.17 -0.26 30.22
N GLY A 594 -16.35 0.04 30.76
CA GLY A 594 -16.51 0.62 32.09
C GLY A 594 -16.94 -0.41 33.13
N TRP A 595 -16.39 -0.34 34.34
CA TRP A 595 -16.86 -1.14 35.47
C TRP A 595 -18.04 -0.43 36.16
N ILE A 596 -19.24 -0.97 35.92
CA ILE A 596 -20.54 -0.37 36.28
C ILE A 596 -21.41 -1.49 36.86
N ASP A 597 -22.00 -1.27 38.04
CA ASP A 597 -22.83 -2.26 38.77
C ASP A 597 -22.14 -3.61 39.01
N GLY A 598 -20.83 -3.60 39.32
CA GLY A 598 -20.07 -4.81 39.59
C GLY A 598 -19.75 -5.68 38.36
N LYS A 599 -19.87 -5.12 37.15
CA LYS A 599 -19.53 -5.81 35.89
C LYS A 599 -18.90 -4.87 34.86
N TRP A 600 -18.13 -5.44 33.94
CA TRP A 600 -17.67 -4.73 32.74
C TRP A 600 -18.84 -4.55 31.76
N LYS A 601 -19.06 -3.32 31.28
CA LYS A 601 -19.96 -3.00 30.16
C LYS A 601 -19.13 -2.31 29.09
N LYS A 602 -19.22 -2.75 27.82
CA LYS A 602 -18.56 -2.07 26.69
C LYS A 602 -19.13 -0.67 26.52
N LEU A 603 -18.25 0.32 26.35
CA LEU A 603 -18.57 1.72 26.10
C LEU A 603 -18.19 2.12 24.66
N ILE A 604 -17.02 1.68 24.20
CA ILE A 604 -16.46 1.99 22.88
C ILE A 604 -16.00 0.71 22.18
N GLU A 605 -16.13 0.70 20.87
CA GLU A 605 -15.42 -0.18 19.92
C GLU A 605 -14.83 0.71 18.82
N GLY A 606 -13.59 0.46 18.41
CA GLY A 606 -12.90 1.25 17.40
C GLY A 606 -11.71 0.52 16.76
N ASP A 607 -11.14 1.12 15.72
CA ASP A 607 -10.06 0.52 14.93
C ASP A 607 -8.68 1.18 15.19
N ALA A 608 -8.41 2.31 14.51
CA ALA A 608 -7.11 2.98 14.52
C ALA A 608 -6.96 3.94 15.71
N ILE A 609 -5.81 3.86 16.40
CA ILE A 609 -5.44 4.78 17.49
C ILE A 609 -4.36 5.76 17.03
N GLY A 610 -3.18 5.26 16.65
CA GLY A 610 -2.06 6.11 16.21
C GLY A 610 -1.55 7.04 17.30
N HIS A 611 -1.18 8.27 16.90
CA HIS A 611 -0.61 9.25 17.83
C HIS A 611 -1.56 9.55 19.00
N LYS A 612 -2.86 9.71 18.70
CA LYS A 612 -3.92 9.98 19.66
C LYS A 612 -5.29 9.61 19.11
N ARG A 613 -6.08 8.95 19.95
CA ARG A 613 -7.52 8.75 19.79
C ARG A 613 -8.24 9.47 20.93
N ILE A 614 -9.30 10.21 20.61
CA ILE A 614 -10.21 10.79 21.60
C ILE A 614 -11.60 10.21 21.33
N ASP A 615 -12.01 9.24 22.14
CA ASP A 615 -13.34 8.65 22.07
C ASP A 615 -14.31 9.40 23.00
N LEU A 616 -15.51 9.70 22.48
CA LEU A 616 -16.57 10.40 23.20
C LEU A 616 -17.61 9.39 23.68
N VAL A 617 -18.02 9.50 24.95
CA VAL A 617 -19.10 8.68 25.54
C VAL A 617 -20.13 9.57 26.22
N GLU A 618 -21.39 9.11 26.29
CA GLU A 618 -22.35 9.68 27.22
C GLU A 618 -21.78 9.64 28.64
N THR A 619 -22.04 10.68 29.44
CA THR A 619 -21.37 10.84 30.74
C THR A 619 -21.74 9.69 31.67
N VAL A 620 -20.75 8.86 32.00
CA VAL A 620 -20.94 7.61 32.74
C VAL A 620 -20.06 7.58 33.98
N THR A 621 -20.64 7.16 35.11
CA THR A 621 -19.89 7.01 36.36
C THR A 621 -19.32 5.60 36.45
N VAL A 622 -17.99 5.50 36.49
CA VAL A 622 -17.24 4.24 36.52
C VAL A 622 -16.28 4.21 37.70
N LYS A 623 -16.01 3.02 38.26
CA LYS A 623 -14.91 2.81 39.24
C LYS A 623 -13.61 2.41 38.55
N LYS A 624 -13.71 1.77 37.38
CA LYS A 624 -12.56 1.38 36.53
C LYS A 624 -12.93 1.53 35.05
N LEU A 625 -11.95 1.84 34.21
CA LEU A 625 -11.99 1.68 32.76
C LEU A 625 -11.01 0.58 32.35
N ARG A 626 -11.32 -0.13 31.27
CA ARG A 626 -10.45 -1.16 30.71
C ARG A 626 -10.34 -1.00 29.20
N PHE A 627 -9.15 -0.67 28.73
CA PHE A 627 -8.77 -0.77 27.32
C PHE A 627 -8.44 -2.23 26.97
N ARG A 628 -8.88 -2.71 25.81
CA ARG A 628 -8.51 -4.02 25.25
C ARG A 628 -8.18 -3.90 23.77
N ALA A 629 -6.94 -4.17 23.40
CA ALA A 629 -6.56 -4.36 21.99
C ALA A 629 -7.05 -5.75 21.53
N THR A 630 -8.24 -5.79 20.92
CA THR A 630 -8.91 -7.02 20.46
C THR A 630 -8.24 -7.59 19.21
N GLU A 631 -7.64 -6.75 18.39
CA GLU A 631 -6.82 -7.14 17.24
C GLU A 631 -5.55 -6.26 17.17
N CYS A 632 -4.38 -6.87 17.00
CA CYS A 632 -3.10 -6.15 16.90
C CYS A 632 -2.05 -6.96 16.14
N VAL A 633 -1.14 -6.28 15.44
CA VAL A 633 -0.06 -6.88 14.62
C VAL A 633 1.29 -7.01 15.35
N ASP A 634 1.33 -6.61 16.62
CA ASP A 634 2.49 -6.68 17.51
C ASP A 634 2.01 -6.57 18.96
N THR A 635 2.92 -6.57 19.94
CA THR A 635 2.59 -6.19 21.32
C THR A 635 2.27 -4.69 21.38
N PRO A 636 1.03 -4.27 21.74
CA PRO A 636 0.67 -2.85 21.81
C PRO A 636 1.64 -2.07 22.71
N GLN A 637 1.97 -0.84 22.31
CA GLN A 637 2.80 0.08 23.09
C GLN A 637 1.94 1.30 23.37
N ILE A 638 1.18 1.31 24.47
CA ILE A 638 0.24 2.38 24.78
C ILE A 638 0.94 3.35 25.74
N ARG A 639 1.35 4.52 25.22
CA ARG A 639 2.04 5.55 26.01
C ARG A 639 1.10 6.33 26.94
N SER A 640 -0.20 6.34 26.63
CA SER A 640 -1.25 6.93 27.49
C SER A 640 -2.60 6.27 27.23
N PHE A 641 -3.31 5.96 28.32
CA PHE A 641 -4.73 5.63 28.38
C PHE A 641 -5.34 6.43 29.54
N ALA A 642 -6.04 7.51 29.21
CA ALA A 642 -6.55 8.50 30.16
C ALA A 642 -8.04 8.77 29.98
N ALA A 643 -8.70 9.32 31.00
CA ALA A 643 -10.12 9.71 31.00
C ALA A 643 -10.39 10.84 32.00
#